data_AF-A0A0Q4EI77-F1
#
_entry.id   AF-A0A0Q4EI77-F1
#
_cell.length_a   1.000
_cell.length_b   1.000
_cell.length_c   1.000
_cell.angle_alpha   90.00
_cell.angle_beta   90.00
_cell.angle_gamma   90.00
#
_symmetry.space_group_name_H-M   'P 1'
#
loop_
_entity.id
_entity.type
_entity.pdbx_description
1 polymer ?
#
loop_
_entity_poly.entity_id
_entity_poly.type
_entity_poly.pdbx_seq_one_letter_code
_entity_poly.pdbx_strand_id
1 'polypeptide(L)'
;MATSRTRGARTGSRHARAALLTSTALLAAAALPSIAAAQDRLPRPESIAYSSALNPADLVSEPNIVISAPGTPTTAQDPGNGVNGVGQMTISTGGGGVGLCTGTLINPRTVIFAAHCVNENAAGTGAQNPWGYGAQGGGIPIAFGFQQNNRPALLDWFLPTTATGAVNTQQYKTNTANFLYNVNQVVYNADSLKLGLSQNFLQGDVAIATLDTPAANVPTWALLLSALPAPASIGDTSGTGYHVTITGYGRSGQGGTLVGDTNGIDYRRRIAENTIGILGSFDDLNGFLYGSIDGMPQNLYQLDFDDPRRGTAAASPYDFNVFKDAPLAKEGTTAGGDSGGPLILDRTFAKQVVIGVLSGGNRFFNEQPFGAYGTASLHQPLYLFSDYIAANNPYRYAQTKTGDGLWTDASHWVTALDPNYQIIVDGKLVNGVPTTTGAGITGDANKFGQICDQEPGFGIDVCLDIKTNVTYVDGKPVATNGATTSAAAGVAVASKGAPGTVGEGKIVESIAQKTNVDIATLGGSAESIAQAGSIGAGGDAVALAVLSPTLANGLPGASNFVPNNIDPDRTTQRSARYYDVTLSAAGTTTLNSAVTVDKFTVSGSTAKLAVTSAGSLTSLMAINQVTGVVQNDGVISTPGDYFMLSGMLTGSGRINTPFFTSVAGMIAPGTTGTIGTLTIGGNGVLASSTNLLVDLGPNGTSDKLAFAATTFNTAGAATNGIVSLSGRVGFAPVAGYTVRYNDLYTILTAQGGITGAFGAVTPLSAILTPSYVYSANAVQVRILAGQYRNVVDATPVQSAYAGLLDQNRSNYAALSGVYGSLDLQNAATIRSTLEGLAPRAETLKSSLGVASIDTMSRFYRDHIAQIDTRGGLGGTLALIGKPVQVASLMASDLPGGQDTMSDSSGTVLQQGRLPDDMSGFIAGGYIDGKSRSMPGTNPFGGHDKFDGYFAAVGLEKQAGEGGVIGFSFSYTNTDGTTGGIAQRAKGELFQGTLYGKLETASGIVLDTQFSAGAFVAKTDRNVGFVGTSYRLRGTDNALTVVSEVGLGKAFDLSMLKVGPRVSMRASHIGFGKSIENGGGPALFVDRDSFDSLQGRAGLVLSGSGSFRPYAAANYVHDFQSTPGVFGANFVGGIGPNALFALAGQDKNWGEISAGLTLVGDSVDISVGADTTVERKDVSNQSYKGSIKFRF
;
A
#
# COMPACT_ATOMS: atom_id res chain seq x y z
N MET A 1 54.54 -24.34 -13.61
CA MET A 1 55.67 -24.84 -14.42
C MET A 1 56.47 -25.82 -13.56
N ALA A 2 57.12 -26.88 -14.03
CA ALA A 2 57.02 -27.72 -15.25
C ALA A 2 57.96 -28.94 -15.02
N THR A 3 58.02 -30.07 -15.76
CA THR A 3 57.43 -30.56 -17.02
C THR A 3 57.30 -32.10 -16.94
N SER A 4 56.27 -32.70 -17.58
CA SER A 4 56.36 -33.92 -18.43
C SER A 4 54.99 -34.64 -18.52
N ARG A 5 54.48 -35.09 -19.67
CA ARG A 5 54.56 -34.52 -21.04
C ARG A 5 53.36 -35.06 -21.84
N THR A 6 52.87 -34.29 -22.81
CA THR A 6 51.76 -34.70 -23.68
C THR A 6 52.22 -35.56 -24.86
N ARG A 7 51.32 -36.41 -25.38
CA ARG A 7 51.07 -36.57 -26.82
C ARG A 7 49.77 -37.35 -27.06
N GLY A 8 49.02 -36.91 -28.07
CA GLY A 8 47.95 -37.68 -28.70
C GLY A 8 48.14 -37.66 -30.22
N ALA A 9 47.33 -38.42 -30.96
CA ALA A 9 47.32 -38.43 -32.41
C ALA A 9 45.88 -38.44 -32.94
N ARG A 10 45.63 -37.75 -34.06
CA ARG A 10 44.36 -37.76 -34.79
C ARG A 10 44.44 -38.73 -35.96
N THR A 11 43.36 -39.46 -36.22
CA THR A 11 42.90 -39.84 -37.57
C THR A 11 41.44 -40.27 -37.48
N GLY A 12 40.69 -40.17 -38.58
CA GLY A 12 39.36 -40.77 -38.70
C GLY A 12 38.77 -40.55 -40.09
N SER A 13 37.78 -41.38 -40.47
CA SER A 13 36.87 -41.09 -41.60
C SER A 13 35.75 -42.13 -41.74
N ARG A 14 34.53 -41.61 -42.01
CA ARG A 14 33.49 -42.15 -42.93
C ARG A 14 33.05 -43.63 -42.83
N HIS A 15 31.80 -43.85 -42.41
CA HIS A 15 30.61 -44.15 -43.26
C HIS A 15 29.37 -44.24 -42.31
N ALA A 16 28.14 -43.77 -42.61
CA ALA A 16 27.24 -43.95 -43.75
C ALA A 16 26.70 -45.40 -43.85
N ARG A 17 25.39 -45.70 -43.96
CA ARG A 17 24.17 -44.94 -44.34
C ARG A 17 22.98 -45.26 -43.38
N ALA A 18 21.89 -44.47 -43.33
CA ALA A 18 20.53 -44.71 -43.92
C ALA A 18 19.92 -46.13 -43.67
N ALA A 19 18.60 -46.34 -43.62
CA ALA A 19 17.51 -45.66 -44.36
C ALA A 19 16.15 -45.79 -43.63
N LEU A 20 15.31 -44.74 -43.61
CA LEU A 20 14.05 -44.58 -44.38
C LEU A 20 12.78 -45.27 -43.82
N LEU A 21 11.75 -44.44 -43.56
CA LEU A 21 10.34 -44.59 -44.03
C LEU A 21 9.53 -45.79 -43.48
N THR A 22 8.20 -45.98 -43.65
CA THR A 22 7.00 -45.26 -44.16
C THR A 22 5.79 -46.06 -43.64
N SER A 23 4.53 -45.62 -43.54
CA SER A 23 3.82 -44.32 -43.52
C SER A 23 2.31 -44.66 -43.45
N THR A 24 1.43 -43.63 -43.53
CA THR A 24 0.08 -43.69 -44.19
C THR A 24 -1.01 -44.66 -43.65
N ALA A 25 -2.32 -44.36 -43.73
CA ALA A 25 -3.06 -43.11 -43.98
C ALA A 25 -4.58 -43.37 -43.99
N LEU A 26 -5.39 -42.31 -43.77
CA LEU A 26 -6.76 -42.13 -44.33
C LEU A 26 -7.83 -43.14 -43.83
N LEU A 27 -9.15 -43.00 -44.05
CA LEU A 27 -9.96 -41.95 -44.68
C LEU A 27 -11.40 -41.94 -44.08
N ALA A 28 -12.03 -40.75 -44.03
CA ALA A 28 -13.47 -40.49 -44.22
C ALA A 28 -14.54 -41.07 -43.26
N ALA A 29 -15.81 -40.61 -43.32
CA ALA A 29 -16.38 -39.25 -43.55
C ALA A 29 -17.92 -39.34 -43.52
N ALA A 30 -18.60 -38.20 -43.25
CA ALA A 30 -19.94 -37.86 -43.80
C ALA A 30 -21.16 -38.72 -43.36
N ALA A 31 -22.43 -38.32 -43.53
CA ALA A 31 -23.01 -36.99 -43.82
C ALA A 31 -24.55 -36.96 -43.62
N LEU A 32 -25.06 -35.79 -43.16
CA LEU A 32 -26.35 -35.18 -43.57
C LEU A 32 -27.66 -36.00 -43.23
N PRO A 33 -28.87 -35.72 -43.77
CA PRO A 33 -29.86 -34.96 -42.99
C PRO A 33 -31.31 -35.54 -43.01
N SER A 34 -32.32 -34.65 -42.94
CA SER A 34 -33.75 -34.84 -42.62
C SER A 34 -34.69 -35.16 -43.82
N ILE A 35 -36.02 -35.02 -43.60
CA ILE A 35 -37.17 -35.14 -44.55
C ILE A 35 -37.71 -36.60 -44.66
N ALA A 36 -39.01 -36.95 -44.74
CA ALA A 36 -40.34 -36.28 -44.76
C ALA A 36 -41.31 -37.09 -43.81
N ALA A 37 -42.45 -36.65 -43.29
CA ALA A 37 -43.59 -35.82 -43.76
C ALA A 37 -44.65 -36.53 -44.64
N ALA A 38 -45.93 -36.36 -44.26
CA ALA A 38 -47.18 -36.37 -45.04
C ALA A 38 -48.25 -37.48 -44.81
N GLN A 39 -49.46 -37.03 -44.41
CA GLN A 39 -50.81 -37.41 -44.91
C GLN A 39 -51.33 -38.86 -44.70
N ASP A 40 -52.63 -39.17 -44.71
CA ASP A 40 -53.87 -38.36 -44.84
C ASP A 40 -55.07 -39.06 -44.13
N ARG A 41 -56.16 -38.31 -43.83
CA ARG A 41 -57.59 -38.74 -43.97
C ARG A 41 -58.62 -37.73 -43.44
N LEU A 42 -59.43 -37.23 -44.36
CA LEU A 42 -60.81 -36.74 -44.20
C LEU A 42 -61.74 -37.66 -45.06
N PRO A 43 -63.08 -37.46 -45.24
CA PRO A 43 -63.99 -36.43 -44.68
C PRO A 43 -65.40 -36.90 -44.22
N ARG A 44 -66.08 -36.06 -43.40
CA ARG A 44 -67.55 -35.73 -43.45
C ARG A 44 -68.65 -36.82 -43.25
N PRO A 45 -69.94 -36.46 -43.12
CA PRO A 45 -70.53 -35.26 -42.47
C PRO A 45 -71.74 -35.57 -41.54
N GLU A 46 -72.13 -34.63 -40.67
CA GLU A 46 -73.56 -34.27 -40.45
C GLU A 46 -73.66 -32.85 -39.82
N SER A 47 -74.87 -32.31 -39.62
CA SER A 47 -75.10 -30.86 -39.80
C SER A 47 -76.04 -30.14 -38.83
N ILE A 48 -75.72 -28.85 -38.58
CA ILE A 48 -76.57 -27.73 -38.11
C ILE A 48 -77.08 -27.74 -36.65
N ALA A 49 -76.61 -26.75 -35.89
CA ALA A 49 -77.43 -25.93 -34.99
C ALA A 49 -76.77 -24.55 -34.81
N TYR A 50 -77.55 -23.48 -34.72
CA TYR A 50 -77.08 -22.09 -34.56
C TYR A 50 -77.76 -21.49 -33.32
N SER A 51 -77.03 -21.30 -32.21
CA SER A 51 -77.56 -20.57 -31.04
C SER A 51 -76.46 -20.14 -30.04
N SER A 52 -76.27 -18.81 -29.92
CA SER A 52 -76.01 -18.04 -28.69
C SER A 52 -74.93 -18.44 -27.66
N ALA A 53 -74.30 -17.40 -27.09
CA ALA A 53 -73.41 -17.39 -25.92
C ALA A 53 -71.98 -17.94 -26.12
N LEU A 54 -71.05 -17.02 -26.41
CA LEU A 54 -69.62 -17.23 -26.18
C LEU A 54 -69.31 -17.29 -24.68
N ASN A 55 -68.34 -18.14 -24.32
CA ASN A 55 -67.90 -18.47 -22.97
C ASN A 55 -66.47 -19.04 -23.07
N PRO A 56 -65.65 -19.07 -22.02
CA PRO A 56 -65.04 -17.94 -21.33
C PRO A 56 -63.51 -17.92 -21.58
N ALA A 57 -62.99 -16.93 -22.32
CA ALA A 57 -61.55 -16.87 -22.65
C ALA A 57 -60.96 -15.45 -22.74
N ASP A 58 -61.56 -14.57 -23.56
CA ASP A 58 -60.85 -13.42 -24.12
C ASP A 58 -60.98 -12.09 -23.33
N LEU A 59 -60.94 -12.16 -21.99
CA LEU A 59 -60.87 -10.98 -21.12
C LEU A 59 -59.78 -11.13 -20.07
N VAL A 60 -58.54 -10.79 -20.45
CA VAL A 60 -57.36 -10.70 -19.58
C VAL A 60 -56.73 -9.32 -19.69
N SER A 61 -56.19 -8.84 -18.58
CA SER A 61 -55.81 -7.44 -18.32
C SER A 61 -54.28 -7.28 -18.43
N GLU A 62 -53.71 -6.74 -19.53
CA GLU A 62 -52.26 -6.48 -19.71
C GLU A 62 -51.94 -5.05 -20.34
N PRO A 63 -50.87 -4.31 -19.95
CA PRO A 63 -50.63 -2.86 -20.13
C PRO A 63 -49.76 -2.52 -21.34
N ASN A 64 -49.68 -1.24 -21.76
CA ASN A 64 -48.64 -0.42 -22.46
C ASN A 64 -49.10 0.94 -23.00
N ILE A 65 -48.14 1.87 -23.10
CA ILE A 65 -47.81 2.56 -24.36
C ILE A 65 -48.40 1.91 -25.64
N VAL A 66 -49.41 2.53 -26.23
CA VAL A 66 -50.07 2.05 -27.44
C VAL A 66 -49.12 2.29 -28.61
N ILE A 67 -48.79 1.23 -29.35
CA ILE A 67 -47.75 1.24 -30.39
C ILE A 67 -48.35 1.25 -31.81
N SER A 68 -47.76 2.04 -32.70
CA SER A 68 -48.14 2.14 -34.11
C SER A 68 -47.86 0.85 -34.88
N ALA A 69 -48.64 0.58 -35.92
CA ALA A 69 -48.44 -0.58 -36.80
C ALA A 69 -47.17 -0.37 -37.67
N PRO A 70 -46.32 -1.40 -37.87
CA PRO A 70 -46.53 -2.83 -37.63
C PRO A 70 -46.11 -3.33 -36.23
N GLY A 71 -45.86 -2.44 -35.27
CA GLY A 71 -45.57 -2.80 -33.88
C GLY A 71 -46.75 -3.46 -33.18
N THR A 72 -46.47 -4.19 -32.10
CA THR A 72 -47.47 -4.85 -31.23
C THR A 72 -47.14 -4.63 -29.75
N PRO A 73 -48.11 -4.82 -28.83
CA PRO A 73 -47.88 -4.89 -27.39
C PRO A 73 -46.76 -5.84 -26.95
N THR A 74 -46.32 -6.79 -27.78
CA THR A 74 -45.15 -7.64 -27.49
C THR A 74 -43.86 -7.01 -28.01
N THR A 75 -43.85 -6.41 -29.21
CA THR A 75 -42.62 -5.79 -29.77
C THR A 75 -42.23 -4.47 -29.11
N ALA A 76 -43.18 -3.81 -28.41
CA ALA A 76 -42.92 -2.64 -27.58
C ALA A 76 -42.29 -2.99 -26.21
N GLN A 77 -42.11 -4.28 -25.86
CA GLN A 77 -41.47 -4.65 -24.59
C GLN A 77 -40.05 -4.12 -24.53
N ASP A 78 -39.65 -3.58 -23.36
CA ASP A 78 -38.24 -3.26 -23.12
C ASP A 78 -37.42 -4.53 -23.40
N PRO A 79 -36.53 -4.53 -24.41
CA PRO A 79 -35.84 -5.73 -24.85
C PRO A 79 -34.76 -6.18 -23.85
N GLY A 80 -34.47 -5.39 -22.81
CA GLY A 80 -33.65 -5.80 -21.69
C GLY A 80 -34.46 -6.52 -20.62
N ASN A 81 -34.09 -7.77 -20.31
CA ASN A 81 -34.52 -8.51 -19.11
C ASN A 81 -33.93 -7.91 -17.80
N GLY A 82 -33.99 -6.59 -17.64
CA GLY A 82 -33.18 -5.84 -16.70
C GLY A 82 -33.89 -4.62 -16.10
N VAL A 83 -33.07 -3.76 -15.50
CA VAL A 83 -33.48 -2.67 -14.63
C VAL A 83 -32.90 -1.37 -15.18
N ASN A 84 -33.74 -0.38 -15.50
CA ASN A 84 -33.33 0.83 -16.23
C ASN A 84 -33.63 2.15 -15.47
N GLY A 85 -34.06 2.10 -14.21
CA GLY A 85 -34.43 3.30 -13.44
C GLY A 85 -35.87 3.80 -13.62
N VAL A 86 -36.64 3.23 -14.55
CA VAL A 86 -38.08 3.48 -14.68
C VAL A 86 -38.83 2.35 -13.97
N GLY A 87 -39.63 2.72 -12.97
CA GLY A 87 -40.26 1.79 -12.05
C GLY A 87 -41.78 1.94 -12.03
N GLN A 88 -42.48 0.83 -11.82
CA GLN A 88 -43.92 0.85 -11.61
C GLN A 88 -44.19 1.24 -10.15
N MET A 89 -45.02 2.28 -9.96
CA MET A 89 -45.61 2.61 -8.67
C MET A 89 -46.66 1.55 -8.31
N THR A 90 -46.70 1.14 -7.05
CA THR A 90 -47.85 0.45 -6.47
C THR A 90 -48.23 1.12 -5.16
N ILE A 91 -49.50 1.46 -5.01
CA ILE A 91 -50.11 1.99 -3.78
C ILE A 91 -51.24 1.06 -3.33
N SER A 92 -51.34 0.73 -2.04
CA SER A 92 -52.49 0.01 -1.48
C SER A 92 -53.67 0.97 -1.29
N THR A 93 -54.83 0.70 -1.93
CA THR A 93 -56.00 1.61 -1.89
C THR A 93 -56.96 1.34 -0.72
N GLY A 94 -56.68 0.32 0.09
CA GLY A 94 -57.66 -0.23 1.03
C GLY A 94 -58.57 -1.26 0.35
N GLY A 95 -59.29 -2.07 1.15
CA GLY A 95 -60.01 -3.27 0.70
C GLY A 95 -59.17 -4.24 -0.17
N GLY A 96 -57.84 -4.13 -0.05
CA GLY A 96 -56.86 -4.85 -0.85
C GLY A 96 -56.83 -4.51 -2.34
N GLY A 97 -57.30 -3.34 -2.77
CA GLY A 97 -56.98 -2.83 -4.09
C GLY A 97 -55.52 -2.34 -4.21
N VAL A 98 -55.00 -2.34 -5.44
CA VAL A 98 -53.76 -1.61 -5.80
C VAL A 98 -54.05 -0.54 -6.85
N GLY A 99 -53.57 0.68 -6.59
CA GLY A 99 -53.40 1.73 -7.60
C GLY A 99 -52.03 1.61 -8.25
N LEU A 100 -51.96 1.92 -9.54
CA LEU A 100 -50.77 1.70 -10.37
C LEU A 100 -50.47 2.94 -11.22
N CYS A 101 -49.21 3.36 -11.18
CA CYS A 101 -48.63 4.44 -11.98
C CYS A 101 -47.20 4.06 -12.39
N THR A 102 -46.48 4.94 -13.08
CA THR A 102 -45.03 4.82 -13.36
C THR A 102 -44.27 5.93 -12.62
N GLY A 103 -42.97 5.76 -12.42
CA GLY A 103 -42.09 6.80 -11.90
C GLY A 103 -40.63 6.59 -12.29
N THR A 104 -39.83 7.63 -12.15
CA THR A 104 -38.43 7.67 -12.60
C THR A 104 -37.48 7.90 -11.44
N LEU A 105 -36.52 6.99 -11.24
CA LEU A 105 -35.47 7.13 -10.22
C LEU A 105 -34.43 8.16 -10.66
N ILE A 106 -34.30 9.28 -9.93
CA ILE A 106 -33.40 10.39 -10.27
C ILE A 106 -32.09 10.38 -9.47
N ASN A 107 -32.11 9.74 -8.29
CA ASN A 107 -30.95 9.39 -7.47
C ASN A 107 -31.36 8.21 -6.56
N PRO A 108 -30.46 7.56 -5.79
CA PRO A 108 -30.76 6.30 -5.09
C PRO A 108 -31.93 6.31 -4.09
N ARG A 109 -32.48 7.47 -3.73
CA ARG A 109 -33.61 7.60 -2.79
C ARG A 109 -34.86 8.23 -3.38
N THR A 110 -34.80 8.75 -4.61
CA THR A 110 -35.78 9.72 -5.09
C THR A 110 -36.40 9.27 -6.40
N VAL A 111 -37.71 9.08 -6.39
CA VAL A 111 -38.50 8.80 -7.59
C VAL A 111 -39.39 10.01 -7.88
N ILE A 112 -39.31 10.55 -9.10
CA ILE A 112 -40.21 11.60 -9.61
C ILE A 112 -41.32 10.95 -10.45
N PHE A 113 -42.56 11.41 -10.26
CA PHE A 113 -43.77 10.85 -10.89
C PHE A 113 -44.92 11.87 -10.85
N ALA A 114 -46.12 11.49 -11.31
CA ALA A 114 -47.28 12.39 -11.38
C ALA A 114 -47.95 12.60 -10.00
N ALA A 115 -48.47 13.80 -9.77
CA ALA A 115 -49.18 14.14 -8.53
C ALA A 115 -50.54 13.45 -8.43
N HIS A 116 -51.31 13.34 -9.51
CA HIS A 116 -52.67 12.76 -9.49
C HIS A 116 -52.74 11.28 -9.07
N CYS A 117 -51.60 10.58 -9.10
CA CYS A 117 -51.41 9.25 -8.51
C CYS A 117 -51.49 9.22 -6.97
N VAL A 118 -51.29 10.37 -6.29
CA VAL A 118 -51.10 10.51 -4.83
C VAL A 118 -51.66 11.80 -4.20
N ASN A 119 -52.20 12.74 -4.98
CA ASN A 119 -52.71 14.02 -4.47
C ASN A 119 -54.17 13.93 -3.98
N GLU A 120 -54.87 12.84 -4.27
CA GLU A 120 -56.29 12.62 -3.98
C GLU A 120 -56.48 11.49 -2.98
N ASN A 121 -57.42 11.64 -2.06
CA ASN A 121 -57.72 10.56 -1.12
C ASN A 121 -58.45 9.40 -1.81
N ALA A 122 -58.35 8.22 -1.22
CA ALA A 122 -58.78 6.97 -1.86
C ALA A 122 -60.28 6.86 -2.21
N ALA A 123 -61.14 7.75 -1.67
CA ALA A 123 -62.57 7.82 -1.98
C ALA A 123 -62.96 9.04 -2.86
N GLY A 124 -61.98 9.81 -3.36
CA GLY A 124 -62.19 10.91 -4.31
C GLY A 124 -62.99 12.12 -3.79
N THR A 125 -63.23 12.26 -2.49
CA THR A 125 -64.01 13.38 -1.92
C THR A 125 -63.17 14.57 -1.48
N GLY A 126 -61.84 14.44 -1.58
CA GLY A 126 -60.88 15.48 -1.21
C GLY A 126 -59.48 15.09 -1.69
N ALA A 127 -58.51 15.94 -1.37
CA ALA A 127 -57.11 15.62 -1.60
C ALA A 127 -56.56 14.68 -0.51
N GLN A 128 -55.29 14.28 -0.59
CA GLN A 128 -54.65 13.32 0.34
C GLN A 128 -53.67 13.99 1.32
N ASN A 129 -53.27 13.28 2.37
CA ASN A 129 -52.20 13.70 3.27
C ASN A 129 -50.83 13.23 2.75
N PRO A 130 -49.85 14.12 2.43
CA PRO A 130 -48.48 13.72 2.12
C PRO A 130 -47.82 12.88 3.24
N TRP A 131 -48.09 13.22 4.51
CA TRP A 131 -47.65 12.47 5.69
C TRP A 131 -48.45 11.18 5.93
N GLY A 132 -49.55 10.99 5.20
CA GLY A 132 -50.35 9.76 5.24
C GLY A 132 -49.65 8.56 4.60
N TYR A 133 -48.58 8.76 3.83
CA TYR A 133 -47.87 7.70 3.10
C TYR A 133 -46.73 7.06 3.90
N GLY A 134 -46.57 5.74 3.77
CA GLY A 134 -45.40 4.97 4.23
C GLY A 134 -45.71 3.91 5.31
N ALA A 135 -45.77 2.64 4.90
CA ALA A 135 -46.23 1.51 5.72
C ALA A 135 -45.51 1.35 7.07
N GLN A 136 -44.19 1.57 7.12
CA GLN A 136 -43.33 1.26 8.28
C GLN A 136 -43.77 1.91 9.60
N GLY A 137 -44.50 3.03 9.54
CA GLY A 137 -45.07 3.70 10.72
C GLY A 137 -46.59 3.85 10.67
N GLY A 138 -47.30 2.94 10.00
CA GLY A 138 -48.77 2.94 9.91
C GLY A 138 -49.38 3.91 8.87
N GLY A 139 -48.60 4.37 7.90
CA GLY A 139 -49.13 5.10 6.73
C GLY A 139 -49.60 4.15 5.62
N ILE A 140 -50.26 4.70 4.59
CA ILE A 140 -50.66 4.01 3.36
C ILE A 140 -49.42 3.34 2.73
N PRO A 141 -49.43 2.01 2.50
CA PRO A 141 -48.35 1.33 1.81
C PRO A 141 -48.21 1.78 0.35
N ILE A 142 -46.98 2.10 -0.04
CA ILE A 142 -46.60 2.47 -1.41
C ILE A 142 -45.16 2.00 -1.68
N ALA A 143 -44.87 1.60 -2.91
CA ALA A 143 -43.55 1.15 -3.37
C ALA A 143 -43.33 1.44 -4.87
N PHE A 144 -42.07 1.36 -5.30
CA PHE A 144 -41.66 1.33 -6.72
C PHE A 144 -40.85 0.08 -7.04
N GLY A 145 -41.19 -0.60 -8.14
CA GLY A 145 -40.47 -1.78 -8.63
C GLY A 145 -39.91 -1.59 -10.03
N PHE A 146 -38.61 -1.88 -10.21
CA PHE A 146 -37.84 -1.46 -11.40
C PHE A 146 -37.48 -2.58 -12.39
N GLN A 147 -37.95 -3.81 -12.18
CA GLN A 147 -37.76 -4.91 -13.14
C GLN A 147 -38.58 -4.71 -14.42
N GLN A 148 -38.08 -5.20 -15.55
CA GLN A 148 -38.86 -5.27 -16.80
C GLN A 148 -40.19 -6.01 -16.62
N ASN A 149 -40.26 -7.00 -15.73
CA ASN A 149 -41.49 -7.65 -15.30
C ASN A 149 -41.59 -7.56 -13.77
N ASN A 150 -42.39 -6.61 -13.28
CA ASN A 150 -42.55 -6.31 -11.87
C ASN A 150 -43.58 -7.22 -11.15
N ARG A 151 -44.37 -8.02 -11.89
CA ARG A 151 -45.44 -8.87 -11.32
C ARG A 151 -44.99 -9.78 -10.16
N PRO A 152 -43.82 -10.45 -10.21
CA PRO A 152 -43.38 -11.31 -9.10
C PRO A 152 -43.08 -10.53 -7.83
N ALA A 153 -42.47 -9.34 -7.97
CA ALA A 153 -42.10 -8.49 -6.85
C ALA A 153 -43.34 -7.87 -6.19
N LEU A 154 -44.32 -7.44 -6.99
CA LEU A 154 -45.60 -6.94 -6.51
C LEU A 154 -46.34 -7.98 -5.64
N LEU A 155 -46.42 -9.24 -6.08
CA LEU A 155 -47.13 -10.29 -5.34
C LEU A 155 -46.46 -10.59 -3.99
N ASP A 156 -45.13 -10.59 -3.95
CA ASP A 156 -44.32 -10.73 -2.73
C ASP A 156 -44.47 -9.51 -1.78
N TRP A 157 -44.68 -8.31 -2.31
CA TRP A 157 -44.89 -7.10 -1.53
C TRP A 157 -46.33 -6.93 -1.01
N PHE A 158 -47.34 -7.32 -1.80
CA PHE A 158 -48.73 -6.95 -1.54
C PHE A 158 -49.53 -7.99 -0.74
N LEU A 159 -49.37 -9.27 -1.06
CA LEU A 159 -50.28 -10.31 -0.56
C LEU A 159 -50.09 -10.55 0.96
N PRO A 160 -51.17 -10.76 1.73
CA PRO A 160 -51.08 -11.07 3.16
C PRO A 160 -50.55 -12.48 3.46
N THR A 161 -50.60 -13.37 2.47
CA THR A 161 -50.08 -14.73 2.51
C THR A 161 -49.21 -15.02 1.28
N THR A 162 -48.19 -15.83 1.51
CA THR A 162 -47.35 -16.41 0.45
C THR A 162 -48.13 -17.49 -0.33
N ALA A 163 -47.60 -17.92 -1.48
CA ALA A 163 -48.21 -18.97 -2.31
C ALA A 163 -48.38 -20.34 -1.61
N THR A 164 -47.78 -20.55 -0.43
CA THR A 164 -47.96 -21.76 0.41
C THR A 164 -49.02 -21.59 1.50
N GLY A 165 -49.70 -20.43 1.55
CA GLY A 165 -50.68 -20.08 2.58
C GLY A 165 -50.09 -19.57 3.90
N ALA A 166 -48.76 -19.59 4.07
CA ALA A 166 -48.10 -19.00 5.23
C ALA A 166 -48.16 -17.46 5.20
N VAL A 167 -48.30 -16.82 6.37
CA VAL A 167 -48.31 -15.36 6.53
C VAL A 167 -47.10 -14.73 5.83
N ASN A 168 -47.34 -13.72 5.00
CA ASN A 168 -46.28 -13.07 4.25
C ASN A 168 -45.46 -12.14 5.15
N THR A 169 -44.21 -12.53 5.43
CA THR A 169 -43.28 -11.71 6.22
C THR A 169 -42.64 -10.57 5.43
N GLN A 170 -42.79 -10.53 4.10
CA GLN A 170 -42.35 -9.44 3.22
C GLN A 170 -43.46 -8.43 2.87
N GLN A 171 -44.69 -8.63 3.36
CA GLN A 171 -45.79 -7.73 3.07
C GLN A 171 -45.42 -6.29 3.48
N TYR A 172 -45.52 -5.37 2.51
CA TYR A 172 -45.16 -3.95 2.63
C TYR A 172 -43.70 -3.69 3.05
N LYS A 173 -42.74 -4.46 2.51
CA LYS A 173 -41.30 -4.30 2.73
C LYS A 173 -40.49 -4.24 1.44
N THR A 174 -39.40 -3.48 1.44
CA THR A 174 -38.41 -3.49 0.36
C THR A 174 -37.83 -4.90 0.16
N ASN A 175 -37.82 -5.36 -1.10
CA ASN A 175 -37.12 -6.55 -1.55
C ASN A 175 -36.07 -6.14 -2.61
N THR A 176 -34.85 -5.87 -2.16
CA THR A 176 -33.75 -5.42 -3.01
C THR A 176 -33.29 -6.46 -4.03
N ALA A 177 -33.47 -7.76 -3.75
CA ALA A 177 -33.16 -8.83 -4.70
C ALA A 177 -34.13 -8.87 -5.88
N ASN A 178 -35.38 -8.42 -5.66
CA ASN A 178 -36.41 -8.24 -6.69
C ASN A 178 -36.52 -6.79 -7.20
N PHE A 179 -35.60 -5.89 -6.82
CA PHE A 179 -35.59 -4.47 -7.19
C PHE A 179 -36.92 -3.73 -6.91
N LEU A 180 -37.62 -4.09 -5.82
CA LEU A 180 -38.81 -3.38 -5.34
C LEU A 180 -38.49 -2.68 -4.02
N TYR A 181 -38.79 -1.39 -3.97
CA TYR A 181 -38.43 -0.48 -2.89
C TYR A 181 -39.67 0.22 -2.33
N ASN A 182 -39.92 0.05 -1.04
CA ASN A 182 -40.91 0.81 -0.28
C ASN A 182 -40.67 2.31 -0.39
N VAL A 183 -41.75 3.07 -0.32
CA VAL A 183 -41.75 4.52 -0.14
C VAL A 183 -42.14 4.86 1.30
N ASN A 184 -41.33 5.69 1.98
CA ASN A 184 -41.58 6.10 3.37
C ASN A 184 -42.07 7.55 3.53
N GLN A 185 -41.94 8.38 2.49
CA GLN A 185 -42.55 9.71 2.38
C GLN A 185 -42.91 10.00 0.92
N VAL A 186 -44.06 10.64 0.71
CA VAL A 186 -44.45 11.26 -0.57
C VAL A 186 -44.66 12.75 -0.35
N VAL A 187 -44.29 13.56 -1.32
CA VAL A 187 -44.75 14.95 -1.46
C VAL A 187 -45.25 15.14 -2.89
N TYR A 188 -46.34 15.87 -3.06
CA TYR A 188 -46.87 16.27 -4.37
C TYR A 188 -46.99 17.79 -4.43
N ASN A 189 -46.93 18.39 -5.62
CA ASN A 189 -47.11 19.82 -5.79
C ASN A 189 -48.61 20.17 -5.63
N ALA A 190 -48.93 21.02 -4.65
CA ALA A 190 -50.30 21.39 -4.31
C ALA A 190 -51.04 22.13 -5.44
N ASP A 191 -50.30 22.72 -6.39
CA ASP A 191 -50.88 23.38 -7.56
C ASP A 191 -51.72 22.43 -8.43
N SER A 192 -51.39 21.14 -8.43
CA SER A 192 -52.19 20.09 -9.08
C SER A 192 -53.65 20.00 -8.60
N LEU A 193 -54.00 20.62 -7.47
CA LEU A 193 -55.36 20.57 -6.93
C LEU A 193 -56.19 21.82 -7.22
N LYS A 194 -55.61 22.86 -7.85
CA LYS A 194 -56.26 24.16 -8.06
C LYS A 194 -57.49 24.11 -8.99
N LEU A 195 -57.55 23.15 -9.91
CA LEU A 195 -58.67 22.93 -10.83
C LEU A 195 -59.70 21.92 -10.29
N GLY A 196 -59.51 21.43 -9.06
CA GLY A 196 -60.36 20.38 -8.47
C GLY A 196 -59.96 18.96 -8.87
N LEU A 197 -60.55 17.97 -8.20
CA LEU A 197 -60.09 16.57 -8.24
C LEU A 197 -60.29 15.90 -9.60
N SER A 198 -61.34 16.24 -10.34
CA SER A 198 -61.60 15.73 -11.69
C SER A 198 -60.64 16.29 -12.76
N GLN A 199 -59.83 17.29 -12.43
CA GLN A 199 -58.87 17.96 -13.32
C GLN A 199 -57.46 18.02 -12.71
N ASN A 200 -57.18 17.17 -11.71
CA ASN A 200 -55.99 17.24 -10.87
C ASN A 200 -54.66 16.79 -11.53
N PHE A 201 -54.69 16.64 -12.84
CA PHE A 201 -53.62 16.18 -13.72
C PHE A 201 -53.35 17.14 -14.89
N LEU A 202 -54.09 18.26 -15.00
CA LEU A 202 -53.93 19.19 -16.12
C LEU A 202 -52.71 20.11 -15.97
N GLN A 203 -52.40 20.50 -14.74
CA GLN A 203 -51.35 21.48 -14.39
C GLN A 203 -50.67 21.08 -13.08
N GLY A 204 -49.42 21.51 -12.88
CA GLY A 204 -48.73 21.32 -11.59
C GLY A 204 -48.51 19.87 -11.16
N ASP A 205 -48.70 18.90 -12.06
CA ASP A 205 -48.89 17.48 -11.75
C ASP A 205 -47.56 16.72 -11.55
N VAL A 206 -46.78 17.16 -10.55
CA VAL A 206 -45.46 16.60 -10.20
C VAL A 206 -45.42 16.19 -8.74
N ALA A 207 -44.93 14.99 -8.47
CA ALA A 207 -44.71 14.43 -7.15
C ALA A 207 -43.34 13.74 -7.02
N ILE A 208 -42.87 13.65 -5.77
CA ILE A 208 -41.63 13.02 -5.37
C ILE A 208 -41.91 12.00 -4.27
N ALA A 209 -41.39 10.79 -4.46
CA ALA A 209 -41.42 9.70 -3.51
C ALA A 209 -40.01 9.40 -2.99
N THR A 210 -39.93 9.17 -1.68
CA THR A 210 -38.71 8.85 -0.94
C THR A 210 -38.66 7.36 -0.63
N LEU A 211 -37.60 6.67 -1.05
CA LEU A 211 -37.42 5.23 -0.82
C LEU A 211 -36.87 4.93 0.58
N ASP A 212 -37.37 3.87 1.25
CA ASP A 212 -36.93 3.46 2.59
C ASP A 212 -35.51 2.87 2.64
N THR A 213 -35.01 2.42 1.49
CA THR A 213 -33.72 1.76 1.26
C THR A 213 -33.09 2.33 -0.02
N PRO A 214 -31.77 2.55 -0.09
CA PRO A 214 -31.17 3.08 -1.31
C PRO A 214 -31.23 2.06 -2.45
N ALA A 215 -31.70 2.50 -3.61
CA ALA A 215 -31.79 1.72 -4.85
C ALA A 215 -30.41 1.58 -5.54
N ALA A 216 -29.42 1.07 -4.80
CA ALA A 216 -28.00 1.12 -5.15
C ALA A 216 -27.63 0.46 -6.49
N ASN A 217 -28.39 -0.56 -6.89
CA ASN A 217 -28.17 -1.35 -8.10
C ASN A 217 -29.17 -1.00 -9.23
N VAL A 218 -29.87 0.13 -9.11
CA VAL A 218 -30.83 0.64 -10.10
C VAL A 218 -30.20 1.86 -10.80
N PRO A 219 -30.15 1.92 -12.14
CA PRO A 219 -29.70 3.12 -12.85
C PRO A 219 -30.54 4.35 -12.50
N THR A 220 -29.93 5.53 -12.52
CA THR A 220 -30.59 6.80 -12.18
C THR A 220 -30.58 7.74 -13.38
N TRP A 221 -31.68 8.46 -13.58
CA TRP A 221 -31.85 9.37 -14.71
C TRP A 221 -31.43 10.79 -14.39
N ALA A 222 -30.83 11.45 -15.38
CA ALA A 222 -30.54 12.88 -15.32
C ALA A 222 -31.74 13.71 -15.76
N LEU A 223 -31.97 14.83 -15.08
CA LEU A 223 -33.08 15.75 -15.33
C LEU A 223 -32.59 17.00 -16.05
N LEU A 224 -33.32 17.43 -17.08
CA LEU A 224 -33.15 18.76 -17.67
C LEU A 224 -34.05 19.76 -16.94
N LEU A 225 -33.44 20.70 -16.22
CA LEU A 225 -34.12 21.70 -15.40
C LEU A 225 -34.25 23.08 -16.07
N SER A 226 -33.71 23.26 -17.28
CA SER A 226 -33.91 24.46 -18.11
C SER A 226 -34.84 24.17 -19.29
N ALA A 227 -35.57 25.18 -19.78
CA ALA A 227 -36.39 25.03 -20.99
C ALA A 227 -35.55 24.59 -22.20
N LEU A 228 -36.15 23.81 -23.11
CA LEU A 228 -35.55 23.55 -24.41
C LEU A 228 -35.59 24.84 -25.27
N PRO A 229 -34.53 25.16 -26.04
CA PRO A 229 -34.58 26.27 -26.97
C PRO A 229 -35.54 25.94 -28.11
N ALA A 230 -36.32 26.92 -28.54
CA ALA A 230 -37.22 26.75 -29.67
C ALA A 230 -36.44 26.39 -30.96
N PRO A 231 -36.91 25.42 -31.77
CA PRO A 231 -36.26 25.00 -33.01
C PRO A 231 -35.99 26.14 -33.99
N ALA A 232 -35.02 25.93 -34.88
CA ALA A 232 -34.69 26.85 -35.98
C ALA A 232 -35.70 26.77 -37.14
N SER A 233 -36.37 25.63 -37.31
CA SER A 233 -37.39 25.36 -38.32
C SER A 233 -38.31 24.24 -37.84
N ILE A 234 -39.55 24.21 -38.33
CA ILE A 234 -40.51 23.12 -38.16
C ILE A 234 -40.91 22.66 -39.57
N GLY A 235 -41.14 21.36 -39.80
CA GLY A 235 -41.47 20.85 -41.13
C GLY A 235 -42.03 19.42 -41.14
N ASP A 236 -42.74 19.11 -42.23
CA ASP A 236 -43.68 17.99 -42.46
C ASP A 236 -43.07 16.56 -42.42
N THR A 237 -41.93 16.37 -41.79
CA THR A 237 -41.24 15.06 -41.67
C THR A 237 -40.39 14.94 -40.40
N SER A 238 -40.10 16.03 -39.70
CA SER A 238 -39.30 16.03 -38.47
C SER A 238 -39.87 16.87 -37.35
N GLY A 239 -40.95 17.63 -37.61
CA GLY A 239 -41.54 18.56 -36.66
C GLY A 239 -40.51 19.51 -36.07
N THR A 240 -40.52 19.59 -34.74
CA THR A 240 -39.56 20.37 -33.95
C THR A 240 -38.12 19.84 -34.01
N GLY A 241 -37.92 18.61 -34.50
CA GLY A 241 -36.63 17.90 -34.45
C GLY A 241 -36.30 17.32 -33.07
N TYR A 242 -37.12 17.56 -32.04
CA TYR A 242 -36.94 16.99 -30.72
C TYR A 242 -37.56 15.61 -30.64
N HIS A 243 -36.83 14.63 -31.15
CA HIS A 243 -37.12 13.22 -30.93
C HIS A 243 -37.03 12.86 -29.44
N VAL A 244 -37.97 12.03 -28.99
CA VAL A 244 -38.09 11.56 -27.60
C VAL A 244 -38.38 10.06 -27.52
N THR A 245 -38.09 9.48 -26.37
CA THR A 245 -38.52 8.13 -25.97
C THR A 245 -39.48 8.24 -24.79
N ILE A 246 -40.58 7.50 -24.83
CA ILE A 246 -41.53 7.31 -23.73
C ILE A 246 -41.44 5.88 -23.19
N THR A 247 -41.64 5.69 -21.88
CA THR A 247 -41.60 4.36 -21.25
C THR A 247 -42.47 4.25 -20.00
N GLY A 248 -43.16 3.12 -19.84
CA GLY A 248 -44.22 2.94 -18.84
C GLY A 248 -44.67 1.50 -18.59
N TYR A 249 -45.72 1.35 -17.78
CA TYR A 249 -46.26 0.08 -17.25
C TYR A 249 -47.83 0.03 -17.22
N GLY A 250 -48.57 0.92 -17.92
CA GLY A 250 -50.04 1.03 -17.91
C GLY A 250 -50.77 0.73 -19.25
N ARG A 251 -52.01 0.20 -19.22
CA ARG A 251 -52.98 -0.25 -20.29
C ARG A 251 -52.56 -0.33 -21.78
N SER A 252 -52.58 -1.49 -22.47
CA SER A 252 -52.05 -1.62 -23.86
C SER A 252 -53.04 -1.60 -25.01
N GLY A 253 -52.54 -1.27 -26.22
CA GLY A 253 -53.01 -1.90 -27.44
C GLY A 253 -52.13 -1.59 -28.66
N GLN A 254 -52.78 -1.48 -29.82
CA GLN A 254 -52.17 -1.05 -31.09
C GLN A 254 -52.90 0.18 -31.61
N GLY A 255 -52.17 1.08 -32.27
CA GLY A 255 -52.78 2.21 -32.97
C GLY A 255 -53.73 1.76 -34.08
N GLY A 256 -54.93 2.32 -34.08
CA GLY A 256 -55.93 2.12 -35.12
C GLY A 256 -56.97 3.24 -35.11
N THR A 257 -57.92 3.16 -36.05
CA THR A 257 -59.00 4.15 -36.20
C THR A 257 -60.02 4.09 -35.07
N LEU A 258 -60.36 2.88 -34.62
CA LEU A 258 -61.21 2.61 -33.46
C LEU A 258 -60.55 1.58 -32.54
N VAL A 259 -59.22 1.63 -32.45
CA VAL A 259 -58.37 0.75 -31.62
C VAL A 259 -57.32 1.63 -30.94
N GLY A 260 -57.19 1.46 -29.63
CA GLY A 260 -56.30 2.22 -28.76
C GLY A 260 -55.86 1.35 -27.59
N ASP A 261 -56.08 1.78 -26.34
CA ASP A 261 -55.65 1.07 -25.13
C ASP A 261 -56.54 -0.13 -24.71
N THR A 262 -56.79 -1.08 -25.63
CA THR A 262 -57.76 -2.19 -25.46
C THR A 262 -57.53 -3.15 -24.29
N ASN A 263 -56.34 -3.18 -23.68
CA ASN A 263 -55.87 -4.21 -22.75
C ASN A 263 -55.52 -3.59 -21.35
N GLY A 264 -55.62 -4.38 -20.26
CA GLY A 264 -55.47 -3.91 -18.86
C GLY A 264 -54.05 -3.83 -18.24
N ILE A 265 -53.66 -4.55 -17.16
CA ILE A 265 -52.31 -4.43 -16.52
C ILE A 265 -51.62 -5.77 -16.06
N ASP A 266 -50.40 -6.00 -16.55
CA ASP A 266 -49.49 -7.18 -16.45
C ASP A 266 -48.14 -6.90 -15.77
N TYR A 267 -47.90 -5.64 -15.39
CA TYR A 267 -46.73 -5.21 -14.64
C TYR A 267 -45.39 -5.30 -15.43
N ARG A 268 -45.40 -5.32 -16.76
CA ARG A 268 -44.19 -5.29 -17.62
C ARG A 268 -43.93 -3.90 -18.20
N ARG A 269 -42.65 -3.50 -18.24
CA ARG A 269 -42.16 -2.22 -18.76
C ARG A 269 -42.02 -2.24 -20.28
N ARG A 270 -42.55 -1.21 -20.94
CA ARG A 270 -42.51 -1.06 -22.40
C ARG A 270 -42.07 0.34 -22.84
N ILE A 271 -41.73 0.48 -24.12
CA ILE A 271 -40.98 1.62 -24.69
C ILE A 271 -41.49 1.93 -26.12
N ALA A 272 -41.66 3.21 -26.45
CA ALA A 272 -41.83 3.69 -27.83
C ALA A 272 -41.07 5.00 -28.08
N GLU A 273 -40.95 5.38 -29.35
CA GLU A 273 -40.46 6.70 -29.78
C GLU A 273 -41.62 7.65 -30.13
N ASN A 274 -41.37 8.96 -30.13
CA ASN A 274 -42.28 10.01 -30.59
C ASN A 274 -41.45 11.31 -30.87
N THR A 275 -42.07 12.37 -31.37
CA THR A 275 -41.51 13.73 -31.48
C THR A 275 -42.21 14.66 -30.50
N ILE A 276 -41.54 15.70 -30.00
CA ILE A 276 -42.26 16.79 -29.33
C ILE A 276 -43.00 17.61 -30.39
N GLY A 277 -44.32 17.46 -30.49
CA GLY A 277 -45.16 18.26 -31.39
C GLY A 277 -45.17 19.74 -31.01
N ILE A 278 -45.49 20.03 -29.74
CA ILE A 278 -45.38 21.39 -29.16
C ILE A 278 -44.80 21.38 -27.74
N LEU A 279 -44.09 22.45 -27.40
CA LEU A 279 -44.04 22.99 -26.03
C LEU A 279 -45.00 24.17 -26.00
N GLY A 280 -46.21 23.97 -25.49
CA GLY A 280 -47.30 24.95 -25.56
C GLY A 280 -48.42 24.65 -24.57
N SER A 281 -49.28 25.64 -24.32
CA SER A 281 -50.35 25.55 -23.32
C SER A 281 -51.64 24.92 -23.88
N PHE A 282 -52.65 24.72 -23.01
CA PHE A 282 -53.99 24.39 -23.49
C PHE A 282 -54.75 25.60 -24.04
N ASP A 283 -54.44 26.82 -23.57
CA ASP A 283 -55.01 28.04 -24.14
C ASP A 283 -54.53 28.27 -25.59
N ASP A 284 -53.27 27.93 -25.92
CA ASP A 284 -52.77 27.95 -27.30
C ASP A 284 -53.54 26.96 -28.20
N LEU A 285 -53.69 25.72 -27.72
CA LEU A 285 -54.35 24.63 -28.43
C LEU A 285 -55.84 24.92 -28.68
N ASN A 286 -56.56 25.28 -27.62
CA ASN A 286 -58.01 25.48 -27.68
C ASN A 286 -58.35 26.81 -28.37
N GLY A 287 -57.51 27.83 -28.21
CA GLY A 287 -57.64 29.12 -28.90
C GLY A 287 -57.52 29.01 -30.42
N PHE A 288 -56.73 28.05 -30.93
CA PHE A 288 -56.66 27.73 -32.36
C PHE A 288 -57.80 26.81 -32.82
N LEU A 289 -57.98 25.65 -32.18
CA LEU A 289 -58.90 24.60 -32.65
C LEU A 289 -60.39 24.92 -32.41
N TYR A 290 -60.73 25.67 -31.35
CA TYR A 290 -62.11 25.95 -30.96
C TYR A 290 -62.43 27.45 -30.86
N GLY A 291 -61.42 28.33 -30.95
CA GLY A 291 -61.59 29.79 -30.85
C GLY A 291 -61.85 30.30 -29.43
N SER A 292 -61.64 29.47 -28.41
CA SER A 292 -61.88 29.76 -26.99
C SER A 292 -60.69 29.34 -26.12
N ILE A 293 -60.47 30.07 -25.02
CA ILE A 293 -59.42 29.76 -24.04
C ILE A 293 -60.05 29.51 -22.66
N ASP A 294 -59.43 28.63 -21.88
CA ASP A 294 -60.00 28.12 -20.62
C ASP A 294 -59.27 28.67 -19.38
N GLY A 295 -58.23 29.48 -19.57
CA GLY A 295 -57.41 30.03 -18.49
C GLY A 295 -56.34 29.05 -18.00
N MET A 296 -55.84 28.20 -18.91
CA MET A 296 -54.79 27.22 -18.66
C MET A 296 -53.48 27.54 -19.42
N PRO A 297 -52.76 28.63 -19.07
CA PRO A 297 -51.59 29.14 -19.81
C PRO A 297 -50.27 28.41 -19.46
N GLN A 298 -50.32 27.30 -18.72
CA GLN A 298 -49.12 26.52 -18.41
C GLN A 298 -48.64 25.79 -19.67
N ASN A 299 -47.38 25.99 -20.08
CA ASN A 299 -46.79 25.16 -21.11
C ASN A 299 -46.68 23.68 -20.69
N LEU A 300 -46.91 22.81 -21.67
CA LEU A 300 -46.82 21.36 -21.59
C LEU A 300 -46.00 20.86 -22.78
N TYR A 301 -45.23 19.79 -22.59
CA TYR A 301 -44.73 19.03 -23.74
C TYR A 301 -45.85 18.11 -24.20
N GLN A 302 -46.36 18.35 -25.42
CA GLN A 302 -47.46 17.57 -26.00
C GLN A 302 -46.96 16.84 -27.25
N LEU A 303 -47.36 15.56 -27.37
CA LEU A 303 -47.02 14.64 -28.46
C LEU A 303 -48.34 14.03 -28.95
N ASP A 304 -48.57 13.96 -30.26
CA ASP A 304 -49.68 13.24 -30.87
C ASP A 304 -49.31 11.78 -31.22
N PHE A 305 -50.14 11.11 -32.01
CA PHE A 305 -49.98 9.71 -32.34
C PHE A 305 -50.41 9.44 -33.78
N ASP A 306 -49.42 9.34 -34.65
CA ASP A 306 -49.56 9.36 -36.08
C ASP A 306 -50.05 8.04 -36.66
N ASP A 307 -50.98 8.13 -37.61
CA ASP A 307 -51.29 7.01 -38.46
C ASP A 307 -50.16 6.83 -39.49
N PRO A 308 -49.47 5.66 -39.53
CA PRO A 308 -48.42 5.37 -40.51
C PRO A 308 -48.96 5.28 -41.96
N ARG A 309 -50.27 5.48 -42.14
CA ARG A 309 -51.00 5.54 -43.41
C ARG A 309 -51.53 6.96 -43.71
N ARG A 310 -51.22 7.99 -42.91
CA ARG A 310 -51.66 9.38 -43.12
C ARG A 310 -51.36 9.85 -44.55
N GLY A 311 -52.30 10.58 -45.15
CA GLY A 311 -52.28 10.94 -46.56
C GLY A 311 -52.78 9.84 -47.53
N THR A 312 -53.19 8.66 -47.03
CA THR A 312 -53.85 7.62 -47.83
C THR A 312 -55.32 7.46 -47.44
N ALA A 313 -56.13 6.88 -48.35
CA ALA A 313 -57.54 6.55 -48.08
C ALA A 313 -57.75 5.43 -47.04
N ALA A 314 -56.69 4.92 -46.40
CA ALA A 314 -56.73 3.95 -45.31
C ALA A 314 -56.31 4.55 -43.95
N ALA A 315 -56.02 5.85 -43.88
CA ALA A 315 -55.72 6.56 -42.64
C ALA A 315 -56.95 6.66 -41.72
N SER A 316 -56.70 6.89 -40.42
CA SER A 316 -57.70 7.30 -39.45
C SER A 316 -58.26 8.69 -39.81
N PRO A 317 -59.58 8.88 -39.93
CA PRO A 317 -60.19 10.21 -40.08
C PRO A 317 -60.15 11.04 -38.79
N TYR A 318 -59.59 10.50 -37.69
CA TYR A 318 -59.31 11.24 -36.47
C TYR A 318 -57.85 11.72 -36.37
N ASP A 319 -56.98 11.30 -37.30
CA ASP A 319 -55.61 11.81 -37.43
C ASP A 319 -55.58 12.93 -38.48
N PHE A 320 -55.49 14.16 -37.99
CA PHE A 320 -55.42 15.39 -38.77
C PHE A 320 -54.06 16.12 -38.61
N ASN A 321 -53.01 15.40 -38.16
CA ASN A 321 -51.69 15.96 -37.84
C ASN A 321 -51.80 17.17 -36.90
N VAL A 322 -52.31 16.98 -35.67
CA VAL A 322 -52.62 18.10 -34.76
C VAL A 322 -51.36 18.86 -34.36
N PHE A 323 -50.21 18.20 -34.34
CA PHE A 323 -48.90 18.82 -34.41
C PHE A 323 -48.20 18.46 -35.74
N LYS A 324 -47.25 19.29 -36.18
CA LYS A 324 -46.74 19.23 -37.55
C LYS A 324 -45.54 18.30 -37.75
N ASP A 325 -45.73 16.99 -37.85
CA ASP A 325 -44.68 16.07 -38.33
C ASP A 325 -45.21 14.85 -39.11
N ALA A 326 -44.53 13.70 -39.00
CA ALA A 326 -44.78 12.50 -39.78
C ALA A 326 -44.39 11.22 -39.02
N PRO A 327 -45.11 10.10 -39.25
CA PRO A 327 -45.08 8.91 -38.40
C PRO A 327 -43.69 8.28 -38.24
N LEU A 328 -43.30 8.02 -36.98
CA LEU A 328 -42.07 7.30 -36.65
C LEU A 328 -42.21 5.77 -36.75
N ALA A 329 -41.09 5.09 -37.00
CA ALA A 329 -41.07 3.65 -37.32
C ALA A 329 -41.44 2.74 -36.13
N LYS A 330 -41.32 3.25 -34.89
CA LYS A 330 -41.82 2.60 -33.66
C LYS A 330 -42.61 3.59 -32.80
N GLU A 331 -43.41 4.43 -33.45
CA GLU A 331 -44.15 5.45 -32.72
C GLU A 331 -45.13 4.86 -31.71
N GLY A 332 -45.33 5.55 -30.60
CA GLY A 332 -46.38 5.22 -29.65
C GLY A 332 -46.86 6.42 -28.85
N THR A 333 -48.01 6.23 -28.22
CA THR A 333 -48.61 7.16 -27.24
C THR A 333 -48.87 6.43 -25.93
N THR A 334 -49.22 7.18 -24.88
CA THR A 334 -49.24 6.68 -23.50
C THR A 334 -50.64 6.31 -23.02
N ALA A 335 -50.75 5.40 -22.05
CA ALA A 335 -52.04 4.85 -21.64
C ALA A 335 -52.13 4.46 -20.15
N GLY A 336 -53.33 4.08 -19.71
CA GLY A 336 -53.76 4.05 -18.30
C GLY A 336 -52.80 3.40 -17.29
N GLY A 337 -52.12 4.20 -16.46
CA GLY A 337 -51.08 3.76 -15.51
C GLY A 337 -49.64 4.07 -15.94
N ASP A 338 -49.41 4.62 -17.13
CA ASP A 338 -48.14 5.22 -17.51
C ASP A 338 -47.89 6.56 -16.78
N SER A 339 -48.92 7.16 -16.16
CA SER A 339 -48.83 8.41 -15.39
C SER A 339 -47.59 8.45 -14.50
N GLY A 340 -46.79 9.50 -14.61
CA GLY A 340 -45.50 9.62 -13.92
C GLY A 340 -44.28 9.07 -14.67
N GLY A 341 -44.49 8.41 -15.82
CA GLY A 341 -43.42 7.97 -16.72
C GLY A 341 -42.60 9.14 -17.30
N PRO A 342 -41.31 8.93 -17.62
CA PRO A 342 -40.44 10.00 -18.12
C PRO A 342 -40.65 10.28 -19.60
N LEU A 343 -40.66 11.57 -19.95
CA LEU A 343 -40.36 12.02 -21.30
C LEU A 343 -38.83 12.12 -21.45
N ILE A 344 -38.22 11.19 -22.19
CA ILE A 344 -36.75 11.11 -22.34
C ILE A 344 -36.33 11.76 -23.66
N LEU A 345 -35.52 12.81 -23.59
CA LEU A 345 -34.85 13.37 -24.76
C LEU A 345 -33.60 12.54 -25.06
N ASP A 346 -33.65 11.74 -26.13
CA ASP A 346 -32.73 10.62 -26.38
C ASP A 346 -31.67 10.90 -27.47
N ARG A 347 -31.96 11.76 -28.46
CA ARG A 347 -31.10 12.04 -29.63
C ARG A 347 -30.46 13.43 -29.67
N THR A 348 -30.94 14.39 -28.86
CA THR A 348 -30.45 15.79 -28.89
C THR A 348 -29.06 15.95 -28.27
N PHE A 349 -28.72 15.11 -27.28
CA PHE A 349 -27.47 15.20 -26.53
C PHE A 349 -26.85 13.81 -26.34
N ALA A 350 -25.52 13.75 -26.17
CA ALA A 350 -24.80 12.50 -25.92
C ALA A 350 -25.11 11.85 -24.54
N LYS A 351 -25.73 12.61 -23.62
CA LYS A 351 -26.32 12.10 -22.37
C LYS A 351 -27.84 12.26 -22.50
N GLN A 352 -28.57 11.16 -22.44
CA GLN A 352 -30.04 11.18 -22.42
C GLN A 352 -30.52 11.86 -21.13
N VAL A 353 -31.57 12.67 -21.23
CA VAL A 353 -32.14 13.43 -20.10
C VAL A 353 -33.65 13.38 -20.09
N VAL A 354 -34.23 13.28 -18.90
CA VAL A 354 -35.68 13.41 -18.71
C VAL A 354 -36.04 14.88 -18.69
N ILE A 355 -37.03 15.28 -19.49
CA ILE A 355 -37.44 16.68 -19.67
C ILE A 355 -38.84 16.96 -19.10
N GLY A 356 -39.65 15.92 -18.90
CA GLY A 356 -41.01 16.01 -18.40
C GLY A 356 -41.52 14.71 -17.78
N VAL A 357 -42.65 14.82 -17.09
CA VAL A 357 -43.36 13.72 -16.40
C VAL A 357 -44.72 13.54 -17.07
N LEU A 358 -45.08 12.32 -17.49
CA LEU A 358 -46.38 12.06 -18.09
C LEU A 358 -47.51 12.35 -17.11
N SER A 359 -48.53 13.05 -17.61
CA SER A 359 -49.56 13.67 -16.81
C SER A 359 -50.98 13.26 -17.23
N GLY A 360 -51.23 13.22 -18.54
CA GLY A 360 -52.54 12.84 -19.08
C GLY A 360 -52.53 12.72 -20.60
N GLY A 361 -53.72 12.58 -21.17
CA GLY A 361 -53.90 12.59 -22.63
C GLY A 361 -55.24 13.17 -23.06
N ASN A 362 -55.42 13.28 -24.36
CA ASN A 362 -56.48 14.05 -24.98
C ASN A 362 -56.99 13.38 -26.25
N ARG A 363 -58.26 13.58 -26.54
CA ARG A 363 -58.90 13.20 -27.80
C ARG A 363 -59.81 14.32 -28.31
N PHE A 364 -59.90 14.45 -29.63
CA PHE A 364 -60.52 15.61 -30.28
C PHE A 364 -61.94 15.31 -30.79
N PHE A 365 -62.32 14.03 -30.82
CA PHE A 365 -63.63 13.56 -31.28
C PHE A 365 -64.27 12.62 -30.23
N ASN A 366 -65.59 12.73 -30.06
CA ASN A 366 -66.32 11.95 -29.04
C ASN A 366 -66.28 10.42 -29.29
N GLU A 367 -66.18 10.02 -30.55
CA GLU A 367 -66.17 8.62 -31.01
C GLU A 367 -64.76 8.01 -31.09
N GLN A 368 -63.70 8.81 -30.97
CA GLN A 368 -62.30 8.37 -30.97
C GLN A 368 -61.98 7.66 -29.63
N PRO A 369 -61.46 6.42 -29.62
CA PRO A 369 -61.00 5.78 -28.38
C PRO A 369 -59.71 6.42 -27.84
N PHE A 370 -59.45 6.26 -26.54
CA PHE A 370 -58.20 6.73 -25.95
C PHE A 370 -56.98 5.94 -26.49
N GLY A 371 -55.89 6.63 -26.77
CA GLY A 371 -54.68 6.04 -27.38
C GLY A 371 -54.86 5.59 -28.84
N ALA A 372 -55.96 5.94 -29.51
CA ALA A 372 -56.12 5.72 -30.96
C ALA A 372 -55.29 6.73 -31.78
N TYR A 373 -55.14 6.50 -33.10
CA TYR A 373 -54.45 7.48 -33.96
C TYR A 373 -55.16 8.85 -33.93
N GLY A 374 -54.36 9.92 -33.89
CA GLY A 374 -54.80 11.31 -33.69
C GLY A 374 -55.14 11.66 -32.24
N THR A 375 -54.74 10.87 -31.24
CA THR A 375 -54.81 11.26 -29.81
C THR A 375 -53.48 11.87 -29.36
N ALA A 376 -53.53 12.73 -28.34
CA ALA A 376 -52.34 13.46 -27.88
C ALA A 376 -52.06 13.25 -26.38
N SER A 377 -50.82 12.92 -26.04
CA SER A 377 -50.30 12.82 -24.67
C SER A 377 -49.72 14.16 -24.18
N LEU A 378 -49.75 14.41 -22.87
CA LEU A 378 -49.20 15.64 -22.26
C LEU A 378 -48.31 15.36 -21.05
N HIS A 379 -47.18 16.07 -20.99
CA HIS A 379 -46.15 15.90 -19.98
C HIS A 379 -45.83 17.25 -19.29
N GLN A 380 -45.77 17.23 -17.96
CA GLN A 380 -45.40 18.40 -17.14
C GLN A 380 -43.90 18.71 -17.35
N PRO A 381 -43.52 19.90 -17.88
CA PRO A 381 -42.11 20.23 -18.12
C PRO A 381 -41.34 20.45 -16.81
N LEU A 382 -40.25 19.72 -16.60
CA LEU A 382 -39.49 19.77 -15.34
C LEU A 382 -38.92 21.16 -15.03
N TYR A 383 -38.62 21.96 -16.05
CA TYR A 383 -38.06 23.30 -15.86
C TYR A 383 -39.04 24.26 -15.15
N LEU A 384 -40.35 24.08 -15.32
CA LEU A 384 -41.39 24.86 -14.66
C LEU A 384 -41.48 24.60 -13.15
N PHE A 385 -40.95 23.46 -12.69
CA PHE A 385 -41.03 22.98 -11.30
C PHE A 385 -39.64 22.68 -10.70
N SER A 386 -38.57 23.19 -11.31
CA SER A 386 -37.18 22.88 -10.98
C SER A 386 -36.82 23.19 -9.52
N ASP A 387 -37.44 24.23 -8.96
CA ASP A 387 -37.32 24.64 -7.56
C ASP A 387 -38.11 23.74 -6.61
N TYR A 388 -39.33 23.34 -6.98
CA TYR A 388 -40.12 22.35 -6.26
C TYR A 388 -39.38 21.00 -6.20
N ILE A 389 -38.75 20.59 -7.31
CA ILE A 389 -37.98 19.35 -7.41
C ILE A 389 -36.76 19.39 -6.48
N ALA A 390 -35.99 20.49 -6.50
CA ALA A 390 -34.88 20.69 -5.57
C ALA A 390 -35.36 20.71 -4.09
N ALA A 391 -36.44 21.43 -3.80
CA ALA A 391 -37.02 21.57 -2.46
C ALA A 391 -37.49 20.25 -1.84
N ASN A 392 -37.91 19.27 -2.65
CA ASN A 392 -38.54 18.03 -2.16
C ASN A 392 -37.77 16.74 -2.46
N ASN A 393 -36.72 16.78 -3.29
CA ASN A 393 -35.74 15.69 -3.38
C ASN A 393 -35.13 15.44 -1.98
N PRO A 394 -35.22 14.23 -1.38
CA PRO A 394 -34.66 13.89 -0.06
C PRO A 394 -33.14 13.66 -0.03
N TYR A 395 -32.48 13.51 -1.18
CA TYR A 395 -31.06 13.11 -1.27
C TYR A 395 -30.12 14.31 -1.30
N ARG A 396 -29.07 14.30 -0.48
CA ARG A 396 -28.14 15.42 -0.26
C ARG A 396 -26.71 15.00 -0.55
N TYR A 397 -26.10 15.64 -1.53
CA TYR A 397 -24.66 15.54 -1.74
C TYR A 397 -23.98 16.50 -0.76
N ALA A 398 -23.06 15.98 0.07
CA ALA A 398 -22.36 16.75 1.09
C ALA A 398 -20.84 16.62 0.93
N GLN A 399 -20.14 17.73 1.09
CA GLN A 399 -18.68 17.81 1.05
C GLN A 399 -18.15 18.50 2.29
N THR A 400 -16.87 18.24 2.60
CA THR A 400 -16.16 18.96 3.64
C THR A 400 -15.64 20.32 3.15
N LYS A 401 -15.53 21.26 4.08
CA LYS A 401 -14.72 22.46 3.90
C LYS A 401 -13.25 22.16 4.24
N THR A 402 -12.36 23.06 3.85
CA THR A 402 -10.93 22.95 4.18
C THR A 402 -10.68 23.20 5.66
N GLY A 403 -9.99 22.27 6.32
CA GLY A 403 -9.65 22.35 7.74
C GLY A 403 -9.80 21.00 8.46
N ASP A 404 -9.22 20.90 9.66
CA ASP A 404 -9.52 19.80 10.59
C ASP A 404 -10.85 20.12 11.31
N GLY A 405 -11.71 19.11 11.47
CA GLY A 405 -13.03 19.26 12.08
C GLY A 405 -13.59 17.96 12.65
N LEU A 406 -14.54 18.06 13.59
CA LEU A 406 -15.35 16.92 14.00
C LEU A 406 -16.42 16.64 12.95
N TRP A 407 -16.79 15.37 12.73
CA TRP A 407 -17.94 15.05 11.89
C TRP A 407 -19.22 15.71 12.41
N THR A 408 -19.35 15.83 13.74
CA THR A 408 -20.46 16.47 14.44
C THR A 408 -20.42 18.01 14.43
N ASP A 409 -19.38 18.64 13.85
CA ASP A 409 -19.34 20.08 13.64
C ASP A 409 -20.20 20.46 12.43
N ALA A 410 -21.34 21.09 12.68
CA ALA A 410 -22.27 21.53 11.64
C ALA A 410 -21.66 22.56 10.67
N SER A 411 -20.59 23.26 11.07
CA SER A 411 -19.89 24.25 10.24
C SER A 411 -18.87 23.61 9.28
N HIS A 412 -18.44 22.36 9.51
CA HIS A 412 -17.46 21.64 8.69
C HIS A 412 -17.98 21.25 7.29
N TRP A 413 -19.31 21.24 7.12
CA TRP A 413 -19.97 20.69 5.95
C TRP A 413 -20.57 21.75 5.02
N VAL A 414 -20.65 21.41 3.73
CA VAL A 414 -21.31 22.20 2.69
C VAL A 414 -22.09 21.28 1.75
N THR A 415 -23.26 21.70 1.26
CA THR A 415 -23.97 20.95 0.21
C THR A 415 -23.26 21.10 -1.15
N ALA A 416 -23.25 20.02 -1.91
CA ALA A 416 -22.82 19.99 -3.31
C ALA A 416 -24.02 19.79 -4.23
N LEU A 417 -23.82 20.09 -5.52
CA LEU A 417 -24.82 19.95 -6.57
C LEU A 417 -25.13 18.47 -6.86
N ASP A 418 -26.41 18.15 -7.07
CA ASP A 418 -26.84 16.83 -7.54
C ASP A 418 -26.28 16.59 -8.98
N PRO A 419 -25.48 15.53 -9.22
CA PRO A 419 -24.82 15.28 -10.50
C PRO A 419 -25.80 14.91 -11.62
N ASN A 420 -27.07 14.60 -11.29
CA ASN A 420 -28.11 14.31 -12.25
C ASN A 420 -28.93 15.54 -12.66
N TYR A 421 -28.81 16.68 -11.97
CA TYR A 421 -29.41 17.95 -12.42
C TYR A 421 -28.60 18.55 -13.58
N GLN A 422 -29.24 18.83 -14.72
CA GLN A 422 -28.62 19.42 -15.91
C GLN A 422 -29.37 20.68 -16.34
N ILE A 423 -28.63 21.62 -16.93
CA ILE A 423 -29.18 22.79 -17.63
C ILE A 423 -28.46 22.96 -18.97
N ILE A 424 -29.07 23.70 -19.90
CA ILE A 424 -28.46 24.08 -21.17
C ILE A 424 -27.70 25.40 -21.01
N VAL A 425 -26.40 25.38 -21.31
CA VAL A 425 -25.53 26.56 -21.43
C VAL A 425 -24.80 26.46 -22.77
N ASP A 426 -24.82 27.53 -23.57
CA ASP A 426 -24.22 27.59 -24.91
C ASP A 426 -24.58 26.39 -25.82
N GLY A 427 -25.84 25.94 -25.75
CA GLY A 427 -26.37 24.80 -26.51
C GLY A 427 -25.91 23.42 -26.03
N LYS A 428 -25.30 23.31 -24.85
CA LYS A 428 -24.76 22.06 -24.29
C LYS A 428 -25.34 21.78 -22.91
N LEU A 429 -25.52 20.50 -22.57
CA LEU A 429 -25.80 20.09 -21.20
C LEU A 429 -24.58 20.36 -20.30
N VAL A 430 -24.82 21.03 -19.18
CA VAL A 430 -23.89 21.15 -18.06
C VAL A 430 -24.60 20.76 -16.77
N ASN A 431 -23.85 20.19 -15.81
CA ASN A 431 -24.39 19.94 -14.48
C ASN A 431 -24.65 21.29 -13.78
N GLY A 432 -25.91 21.57 -13.43
CA GLY A 432 -26.33 22.87 -12.92
C GLY A 432 -27.80 22.93 -12.54
N VAL A 433 -28.23 24.09 -12.04
CA VAL A 433 -29.61 24.43 -11.70
C VAL A 433 -29.95 25.81 -12.29
N PRO A 434 -31.22 26.10 -12.59
CA PRO A 434 -31.63 27.44 -13.06
C PRO A 434 -31.31 28.54 -12.06
N THR A 435 -31.02 29.74 -12.58
CA THR A 435 -30.79 30.96 -11.79
C THR A 435 -32.09 31.71 -11.46
N THR A 436 -33.24 31.16 -11.83
CA THR A 436 -34.59 31.71 -11.63
C THR A 436 -35.51 30.62 -11.08
N THR A 437 -36.48 30.99 -10.25
CA THR A 437 -37.57 30.09 -9.84
C THR A 437 -38.29 29.49 -11.05
N GLY A 438 -38.80 28.27 -10.91
CA GLY A 438 -39.74 27.71 -11.87
C GLY A 438 -40.99 28.60 -11.97
N ALA A 439 -41.54 28.77 -13.18
CA ALA A 439 -42.73 29.57 -13.39
C ALA A 439 -44.04 28.84 -12.99
N GLY A 440 -43.96 27.55 -12.63
CA GLY A 440 -45.11 26.74 -12.24
C GLY A 440 -46.23 26.79 -13.27
N ILE A 441 -47.47 26.87 -12.78
CA ILE A 441 -48.69 26.86 -13.60
C ILE A 441 -48.92 28.15 -14.44
N THR A 442 -48.07 29.16 -14.33
CA THR A 442 -48.16 30.41 -15.12
C THR A 442 -47.08 30.53 -16.20
N GLY A 443 -46.31 29.45 -16.44
CA GLY A 443 -45.19 29.43 -17.38
C GLY A 443 -45.57 29.28 -18.85
N ASP A 444 -45.99 30.37 -19.50
CA ASP A 444 -46.24 30.47 -20.95
C ASP A 444 -44.95 30.73 -21.78
N ALA A 445 -43.86 31.12 -21.13
CA ALA A 445 -42.62 31.51 -21.80
C ALA A 445 -41.86 30.34 -22.47
N ASN A 446 -41.16 30.66 -23.57
CA ASN A 446 -40.34 29.77 -24.40
C ASN A 446 -41.10 28.73 -25.26
N LYS A 447 -42.41 28.91 -25.49
CA LYS A 447 -43.20 28.01 -26.33
C LYS A 447 -42.70 27.88 -27.77
N PHE A 448 -42.93 26.70 -28.36
CA PHE A 448 -42.55 26.35 -29.72
C PHE A 448 -43.35 25.18 -30.29
N GLY A 449 -43.31 25.03 -31.61
CA GLY A 449 -44.05 24.02 -32.36
C GLY A 449 -45.18 24.65 -33.16
N GLN A 450 -45.93 23.83 -33.88
CA GLN A 450 -47.08 24.24 -34.69
C GLN A 450 -48.27 23.35 -34.37
N ILE A 451 -49.42 23.97 -34.10
CA ILE A 451 -50.72 23.29 -34.00
C ILE A 451 -51.35 23.35 -35.39
N CYS A 452 -51.92 22.26 -35.89
CA CYS A 452 -52.48 22.23 -37.24
C CYS A 452 -53.83 21.53 -37.37
N ASP A 453 -54.42 21.77 -38.53
CA ASP A 453 -55.46 20.98 -39.19
C ASP A 453 -54.92 20.63 -40.59
N GLN A 454 -54.29 19.46 -40.73
CA GLN A 454 -53.75 18.95 -41.99
C GLN A 454 -54.48 17.67 -42.41
N GLU A 455 -55.46 17.82 -43.29
CA GLU A 455 -56.24 16.73 -43.85
C GLU A 455 -56.12 16.67 -45.38
N PRO A 456 -55.10 15.98 -45.91
CA PRO A 456 -54.90 15.83 -47.36
C PRO A 456 -56.09 15.19 -48.09
N GLY A 457 -56.91 14.38 -47.41
CA GLY A 457 -58.13 13.78 -47.96
C GLY A 457 -59.29 14.76 -48.15
N PHE A 458 -59.27 15.92 -47.48
CA PHE A 458 -60.27 16.99 -47.59
C PHE A 458 -59.72 18.27 -48.23
N GLY A 459 -58.40 18.35 -48.44
CA GLY A 459 -57.73 19.53 -49.01
C GLY A 459 -57.51 20.66 -48.00
N ILE A 460 -57.30 20.31 -46.74
CA ILE A 460 -57.05 21.26 -45.65
C ILE A 460 -55.58 21.14 -45.22
N ASP A 461 -54.88 22.27 -45.15
CA ASP A 461 -53.54 22.42 -44.57
C ASP A 461 -53.46 23.81 -43.92
N VAL A 462 -53.74 23.89 -42.62
CA VAL A 462 -53.70 25.12 -41.83
C VAL A 462 -52.90 24.88 -40.55
N CYS A 463 -51.92 25.72 -40.25
CA CYS A 463 -51.07 25.59 -39.05
C CYS A 463 -50.87 26.94 -38.34
N LEU A 464 -50.89 26.97 -37.01
CA LEU A 464 -50.48 28.11 -36.19
C LEU A 464 -49.12 27.84 -35.53
N ASP A 465 -48.14 28.70 -35.81
CA ASP A 465 -46.85 28.71 -35.11
C ASP A 465 -46.98 29.49 -33.79
N ILE A 466 -47.03 28.77 -32.67
CA ILE A 466 -47.34 29.36 -31.34
C ILE A 466 -46.23 30.25 -30.77
N LYS A 467 -45.03 30.22 -31.38
CA LYS A 467 -43.88 31.05 -31.02
C LYS A 467 -43.93 32.41 -31.70
N THR A 468 -44.35 32.44 -32.96
CA THR A 468 -44.37 33.65 -33.82
C THR A 468 -45.78 34.24 -34.00
N ASN A 469 -46.82 33.50 -33.63
CA ASN A 469 -48.23 33.80 -33.86
C ASN A 469 -48.57 34.03 -35.35
N VAL A 470 -47.89 33.26 -36.23
CA VAL A 470 -48.11 33.26 -37.69
C VAL A 470 -48.93 32.04 -38.07
N THR A 471 -50.05 32.27 -38.75
CA THR A 471 -50.83 31.20 -39.38
C THR A 471 -50.28 30.90 -40.77
N TYR A 472 -50.16 29.62 -41.11
CA TYR A 472 -49.79 29.11 -42.42
C TYR A 472 -51.01 28.44 -43.07
N VAL A 473 -51.15 28.59 -44.38
CA VAL A 473 -52.15 27.89 -45.21
C VAL A 473 -51.45 27.39 -46.47
N ASP A 474 -51.64 26.12 -46.85
CA ASP A 474 -50.88 25.44 -47.92
C ASP A 474 -49.35 25.65 -47.77
N GLY A 475 -48.83 25.49 -46.54
CA GLY A 475 -47.46 25.77 -46.14
C GLY A 475 -46.98 27.24 -46.25
N LYS A 476 -47.85 28.21 -46.53
CA LYS A 476 -47.49 29.62 -46.76
C LYS A 476 -47.98 30.55 -45.64
N PRO A 477 -47.15 31.46 -45.10
CA PRO A 477 -47.56 32.35 -44.02
C PRO A 477 -48.59 33.38 -44.48
N VAL A 478 -49.64 33.57 -43.68
CA VAL A 478 -50.74 34.51 -43.88
C VAL A 478 -50.64 35.64 -42.85
N ALA A 479 -50.81 36.88 -43.28
CA ALA A 479 -50.62 38.05 -42.42
C ALA A 479 -51.81 38.28 -41.47
N THR A 480 -51.60 38.00 -40.18
CA THR A 480 -52.52 38.28 -39.07
C THR A 480 -52.56 39.78 -38.75
N ASN A 481 -53.35 40.55 -39.50
CA ASN A 481 -53.62 41.95 -39.20
C ASN A 481 -54.27 42.09 -37.81
N GLY A 482 -53.62 42.83 -36.91
CA GLY A 482 -53.97 42.89 -35.49
C GLY A 482 -55.33 43.53 -35.20
N ALA A 483 -56.37 42.70 -35.09
CA ALA A 483 -57.66 43.01 -34.49
C ALA A 483 -58.22 41.76 -33.78
N THR A 484 -59.04 41.98 -32.76
CA THR A 484 -59.67 40.91 -31.95
C THR A 484 -60.56 39.98 -32.77
N THR A 485 -60.37 38.67 -32.59
CA THR A 485 -61.41 37.62 -32.71
C THR A 485 -62.41 37.77 -33.87
N SER A 486 -62.01 37.37 -35.09
CA SER A 486 -62.94 37.02 -36.20
C SER A 486 -62.28 36.34 -37.40
N ALA A 487 -60.99 36.61 -37.69
CA ALA A 487 -60.38 36.20 -38.96
C ALA A 487 -60.26 34.67 -39.18
N ALA A 488 -60.23 33.87 -38.11
CA ALA A 488 -60.26 32.40 -38.19
C ALA A 488 -61.66 31.84 -38.56
N ALA A 489 -62.74 32.59 -38.35
CA ALA A 489 -64.11 32.16 -38.67
C ALA A 489 -64.40 32.09 -40.20
N GLY A 490 -63.39 32.27 -41.05
CA GLY A 490 -63.43 32.04 -42.50
C GLY A 490 -63.08 30.61 -42.92
N VAL A 491 -62.30 29.88 -42.11
CA VAL A 491 -62.15 28.42 -42.27
C VAL A 491 -63.27 27.77 -41.46
N ALA A 492 -64.44 27.65 -42.09
CA ALA A 492 -65.45 26.76 -41.56
C ALA A 492 -64.90 25.33 -41.64
N VAL A 493 -64.63 24.71 -40.49
CA VAL A 493 -64.53 23.24 -40.37
C VAL A 493 -65.89 22.69 -40.82
N ALA A 494 -65.97 22.37 -42.11
CA ALA A 494 -67.24 22.12 -42.78
C ALA A 494 -67.88 20.88 -42.16
N SER A 495 -69.13 21.02 -41.68
CA SER A 495 -69.82 20.01 -40.90
C SER A 495 -69.86 18.64 -41.60
N LYS A 496 -68.95 17.75 -41.19
CA LYS A 496 -68.69 16.49 -41.89
C LYS A 496 -69.87 15.53 -41.75
N GLY A 497 -70.46 15.16 -42.89
CA GLY A 497 -71.48 14.12 -43.00
C GLY A 497 -70.90 12.71 -42.97
N ALA A 498 -70.16 12.37 -41.90
CA ALA A 498 -69.57 11.06 -41.60
C ALA A 498 -69.59 10.88 -40.06
N PRO A 499 -69.53 9.65 -39.51
CA PRO A 499 -69.62 9.43 -38.05
C PRO A 499 -68.49 10.14 -37.30
N GLY A 500 -68.81 10.67 -36.11
CA GLY A 500 -67.94 11.55 -35.34
C GLY A 500 -68.08 13.03 -35.71
N THR A 501 -69.10 13.72 -35.18
CA THR A 501 -68.98 15.18 -35.00
C THR A 501 -67.80 15.49 -34.08
N VAL A 502 -67.01 16.51 -34.44
CA VAL A 502 -66.09 17.17 -33.49
C VAL A 502 -66.93 17.62 -32.28
N GLY A 503 -66.44 17.39 -31.07
CA GLY A 503 -67.15 17.80 -29.86
C GLY A 503 -67.23 19.32 -29.72
N GLU A 504 -68.22 19.83 -29.00
CA GLU A 504 -68.17 21.21 -28.48
C GLU A 504 -67.12 21.26 -27.36
N GLY A 505 -65.85 21.33 -27.76
CA GLY A 505 -64.69 21.32 -26.89
C GLY A 505 -63.90 20.00 -26.89
N LYS A 506 -62.68 20.09 -26.37
CA LYS A 506 -61.69 19.02 -26.24
C LYS A 506 -62.07 18.04 -25.12
N ILE A 507 -62.00 16.73 -25.36
CA ILE A 507 -62.09 15.74 -24.28
C ILE A 507 -60.69 15.44 -23.76
N VAL A 508 -60.46 15.75 -22.48
CA VAL A 508 -59.20 15.50 -21.77
C VAL A 508 -59.44 14.39 -20.74
N GLU A 509 -58.60 13.36 -20.73
CA GLU A 509 -58.79 12.16 -19.91
C GLU A 509 -57.57 11.89 -19.03
N SER A 510 -57.84 11.53 -17.78
CA SER A 510 -56.79 11.19 -16.81
C SER A 510 -56.21 9.82 -17.15
N ILE A 511 -54.89 9.73 -17.21
CA ILE A 511 -54.18 8.47 -17.44
C ILE A 511 -54.09 7.62 -16.15
N ALA A 512 -54.52 8.09 -14.98
CA ALA A 512 -54.59 7.21 -13.80
C ALA A 512 -55.80 6.27 -13.84
N GLN A 513 -55.53 4.97 -14.01
CA GLN A 513 -56.49 3.95 -13.58
C GLN A 513 -56.56 3.89 -12.04
N LYS A 514 -57.49 4.66 -11.47
CA LYS A 514 -58.03 4.42 -10.11
C LYS A 514 -59.10 3.32 -10.10
N THR A 515 -59.00 2.35 -11.01
CA THR A 515 -59.66 1.07 -10.77
C THR A 515 -59.09 0.50 -9.49
N ASN A 516 -59.93 0.37 -8.46
CA ASN A 516 -59.77 -0.75 -7.55
C ASN A 516 -59.80 -2.00 -8.43
N VAL A 517 -58.61 -2.49 -8.82
CA VAL A 517 -58.41 -3.93 -9.00
C VAL A 517 -58.68 -4.47 -7.62
N ASP A 518 -59.95 -4.74 -7.33
CA ASP A 518 -60.39 -5.32 -6.08
C ASP A 518 -59.35 -6.38 -5.69
N ILE A 519 -59.08 -6.57 -4.40
CA ILE A 519 -58.48 -7.84 -4.02
C ILE A 519 -59.30 -9.04 -4.52
N ALA A 520 -60.43 -8.93 -5.29
CA ALA A 520 -61.47 -9.84 -5.88
C ALA A 520 -61.28 -10.22 -7.34
N THR A 521 -60.84 -9.26 -8.15
CA THR A 521 -60.05 -9.60 -9.33
C THR A 521 -58.70 -10.23 -8.92
N LEU A 522 -58.49 -10.41 -7.60
CA LEU A 522 -57.55 -11.30 -6.90
C LEU A 522 -58.15 -12.15 -5.69
N GLY A 523 -59.50 -12.21 -5.36
CA GLY A 523 -60.05 -12.43 -3.93
C GLY A 523 -61.30 -11.61 -3.28
N GLY A 524 -61.23 -10.35 -2.75
CA GLY A 524 -62.31 -9.39 -2.20
C GLY A 524 -62.16 -7.83 -2.48
N SER A 525 -62.93 -6.81 -2.02
CA SER A 525 -62.91 -5.38 -2.58
C SER A 525 -62.58 -4.13 -1.68
N ALA A 526 -61.91 -3.08 -2.25
CA ALA A 526 -61.93 -1.58 -2.07
C ALA A 526 -61.79 -0.74 -0.72
N GLU A 527 -61.04 0.40 -0.76
CA GLU A 527 -61.12 1.70 0.04
C GLU A 527 -60.68 1.81 1.55
N SER A 528 -60.41 2.96 2.26
CA SER A 528 -60.06 4.43 2.05
C SER A 528 -59.59 5.11 3.41
N ILE A 529 -59.32 6.42 3.75
CA ILE A 529 -59.41 7.84 3.20
C ILE A 529 -58.54 8.94 3.99
N ALA A 530 -58.23 10.12 3.38
CA ALA A 530 -57.96 11.57 3.82
C ALA A 530 -57.30 12.05 5.16
N GLN A 531 -56.79 13.30 5.40
CA GLN A 531 -56.04 14.37 4.64
C GLN A 531 -55.18 15.29 5.63
N ALA A 532 -54.24 16.14 5.13
CA ALA A 532 -53.25 17.04 5.79
C ALA A 532 -53.61 18.54 6.05
N GLY A 533 -52.65 19.25 6.67
CA GLY A 533 -52.35 20.69 6.52
C GLY A 533 -50.82 20.94 6.37
N SER A 534 -50.36 22.17 6.09
CA SER A 534 -48.97 22.47 5.63
C SER A 534 -48.44 23.91 5.89
N ILE A 535 -47.11 24.09 6.02
CA ILE A 535 -46.36 25.39 6.10
C ILE A 535 -44.94 25.23 5.46
N GLY A 536 -44.17 26.30 5.10
CA GLY A 536 -42.82 26.16 4.49
C GLY A 536 -41.93 27.43 4.28
N ALA A 537 -40.89 27.29 3.41
CA ALA A 537 -39.98 28.29 2.74
C ALA A 537 -38.70 28.94 3.41
N GLY A 538 -37.55 28.95 2.68
CA GLY A 538 -36.47 30.02 2.71
C GLY A 538 -35.01 29.72 3.25
N GLY A 539 -33.94 30.32 2.66
CA GLY A 539 -32.51 30.39 3.16
C GLY A 539 -31.38 30.09 2.11
N ASP A 540 -30.11 30.57 2.21
CA ASP A 540 -29.26 30.93 1.02
C ASP A 540 -27.75 30.50 0.82
N ALA A 541 -27.28 30.44 -0.46
CA ALA A 541 -25.89 30.51 -1.00
C ALA A 541 -25.79 30.78 -2.56
N VAL A 542 -24.76 31.48 -3.07
CA VAL A 542 -24.58 31.88 -4.52
C VAL A 542 -25.88 32.39 -5.19
N ALA A 543 -26.61 33.27 -4.49
CA ALA A 543 -27.88 33.79 -4.98
C ALA A 543 -27.73 34.70 -6.20
N LEU A 544 -28.56 34.45 -7.22
CA LEU A 544 -29.20 35.52 -7.98
C LEU A 544 -30.63 35.75 -7.47
N ALA A 545 -30.69 36.28 -6.24
CA ALA A 545 -31.76 37.13 -5.70
C ALA A 545 -33.23 36.65 -5.66
N VAL A 546 -33.57 35.40 -6.01
CA VAL A 546 -34.96 34.89 -5.93
C VAL A 546 -35.09 33.56 -5.18
N LEU A 547 -34.25 32.59 -5.55
CA LEU A 547 -34.07 31.36 -4.79
C LEU A 547 -32.73 31.35 -4.08
N SER A 548 -32.64 30.40 -3.15
CA SER A 548 -31.66 30.42 -2.10
C SER A 548 -31.41 28.97 -1.64
N PRO A 549 -30.15 28.51 -1.63
CA PRO A 549 -29.74 27.23 -1.05
C PRO A 549 -29.87 27.06 0.47
N THR A 550 -30.64 26.05 0.87
CA THR A 550 -30.72 25.52 2.24
C THR A 550 -30.39 24.03 2.26
N LEU A 551 -30.18 23.47 3.46
CA LEU A 551 -30.31 22.02 3.65
C LEU A 551 -31.69 21.49 3.20
N ALA A 552 -32.74 22.32 3.26
CA ALA A 552 -34.08 21.92 2.86
C ALA A 552 -34.18 21.65 1.35
N ASN A 553 -33.61 22.49 0.47
CA ASN A 553 -33.64 22.28 -0.99
C ASN A 553 -32.35 21.73 -1.61
N GLY A 554 -31.31 21.48 -0.82
CA GLY A 554 -30.13 20.71 -1.26
C GLY A 554 -29.28 21.35 -2.35
N LEU A 555 -29.59 22.57 -2.78
CA LEU A 555 -28.81 23.33 -3.73
C LEU A 555 -27.38 23.57 -3.19
N PRO A 556 -26.37 23.73 -4.06
CA PRO A 556 -24.97 23.82 -3.63
C PRO A 556 -24.68 25.05 -2.76
N GLY A 557 -23.83 24.88 -1.73
CA GLY A 557 -23.31 25.97 -0.90
C GLY A 557 -23.99 26.17 0.46
N ALA A 558 -25.09 25.48 0.76
CA ALA A 558 -25.73 25.53 2.07
C ALA A 558 -24.81 24.97 3.16
N SER A 559 -24.91 25.50 4.38
CA SER A 559 -24.02 25.24 5.52
C SER A 559 -24.84 24.88 6.78
N ASN A 560 -24.15 24.60 7.89
CA ASN A 560 -24.70 24.49 9.24
C ASN A 560 -25.58 23.23 9.43
N PHE A 561 -25.06 22.08 8.96
CA PHE A 561 -25.69 20.77 9.08
C PHE A 561 -24.64 19.67 9.31
N VAL A 562 -25.08 18.53 9.85
CA VAL A 562 -24.25 17.32 10.00
C VAL A 562 -24.82 16.23 9.09
N PRO A 563 -24.04 15.65 8.16
CA PRO A 563 -24.45 14.50 7.37
C PRO A 563 -24.66 13.28 8.27
N ASN A 564 -25.91 12.90 8.46
CA ASN A 564 -26.34 11.66 9.09
C ASN A 564 -27.77 11.40 8.62
N ASN A 565 -28.06 10.20 8.13
CA ASN A 565 -29.35 9.86 7.53
C ASN A 565 -30.50 10.07 8.52
N ILE A 566 -31.55 10.73 8.05
CA ILE A 566 -32.78 11.02 8.78
C ILE A 566 -33.94 10.40 8.01
N ASP A 567 -34.55 9.36 8.57
CA ASP A 567 -35.82 8.84 8.08
C ASP A 567 -36.97 9.83 8.36
N PRO A 568 -38.03 9.84 7.53
CA PRO A 568 -39.16 10.72 7.75
C PRO A 568 -39.98 10.31 8.97
N ASP A 569 -40.65 11.28 9.61
CA ASP A 569 -41.59 11.03 10.69
C ASP A 569 -42.88 11.83 10.46
N ARG A 570 -43.98 11.11 10.21
CA ARG A 570 -45.31 11.69 9.98
C ARG A 570 -45.93 12.35 11.20
N THR A 571 -45.52 11.95 12.40
CA THR A 571 -46.10 12.45 13.66
C THR A 571 -45.55 13.83 14.02
N THR A 572 -44.27 14.06 13.73
CA THR A 572 -43.60 15.37 13.88
C THR A 572 -43.49 16.17 12.57
N GLN A 573 -44.02 15.63 11.46
CA GLN A 573 -43.91 16.20 10.10
C GLN A 573 -42.46 16.50 9.68
N ARG A 574 -41.54 15.60 10.04
CA ARG A 574 -40.11 15.70 9.70
C ARG A 574 -39.84 15.01 8.37
N SER A 575 -39.41 15.77 7.35
CA SER A 575 -39.01 15.18 6.06
C SER A 575 -37.72 14.38 6.16
N ALA A 576 -37.60 13.37 5.29
CA ALA A 576 -36.41 12.57 5.12
C ALA A 576 -35.21 13.39 4.62
N ARG A 577 -33.99 12.99 5.01
CA ARG A 577 -32.72 13.51 4.48
C ARG A 577 -31.67 12.40 4.45
N TYR A 578 -31.24 11.99 3.26
CA TYR A 578 -30.22 10.96 3.06
C TYR A 578 -28.98 11.53 2.38
N TYR A 579 -27.79 11.03 2.68
CA TYR A 579 -26.54 11.68 2.27
C TYR A 579 -25.60 10.80 1.44
N ASP A 580 -25.07 11.35 0.33
CA ASP A 580 -23.81 10.92 -0.30
C ASP A 580 -22.72 11.89 0.16
N VAL A 581 -21.76 11.39 0.95
CA VAL A 581 -20.74 12.21 1.61
C VAL A 581 -19.38 12.00 0.95
N THR A 582 -18.79 13.08 0.45
CA THR A 582 -17.47 13.06 -0.21
C THR A 582 -16.45 13.93 0.52
N LEU A 583 -15.39 13.32 1.04
CA LEU A 583 -14.24 14.05 1.59
C LEU A 583 -13.30 14.45 0.43
N SER A 584 -13.45 15.69 -0.05
CA SER A 584 -12.70 16.28 -1.17
C SER A 584 -11.71 17.35 -0.72
N ALA A 585 -12.04 18.15 0.29
CA ALA A 585 -11.20 19.23 0.81
C ALA A 585 -10.06 18.73 1.70
N ALA A 586 -8.99 19.53 1.82
CA ALA A 586 -7.82 19.21 2.64
C ALA A 586 -8.13 19.33 4.14
N GLY A 587 -7.72 18.33 4.93
CA GLY A 587 -7.88 18.30 6.38
C GLY A 587 -8.49 17.00 6.93
N THR A 588 -8.56 16.91 8.26
CA THR A 588 -8.97 15.73 9.02
C THR A 588 -10.39 15.85 9.53
N THR A 589 -11.28 15.02 8.98
CA THR A 589 -12.63 14.82 9.51
C THR A 589 -12.59 13.72 10.57
N THR A 590 -12.77 14.09 11.83
CA THR A 590 -12.70 13.15 12.98
C THR A 590 -14.10 12.68 13.35
N LEU A 591 -14.34 11.38 13.23
CA LEU A 591 -15.60 10.72 13.58
C LEU A 591 -15.46 10.01 14.92
N ASN A 592 -16.18 10.50 15.93
CA ASN A 592 -16.20 10.02 17.32
C ASN A 592 -17.61 9.64 17.81
N SER A 593 -18.54 9.45 16.88
CA SER A 593 -19.94 9.10 17.11
C SER A 593 -20.42 8.06 16.07
N ALA A 594 -21.62 7.52 16.26
CA ALA A 594 -22.27 6.67 15.26
C ALA A 594 -22.96 7.52 14.18
N VAL A 595 -22.64 7.26 12.92
CA VAL A 595 -23.20 7.94 11.74
C VAL A 595 -23.60 6.91 10.69
N THR A 596 -24.76 7.12 10.07
CA THR A 596 -25.21 6.38 8.87
C THR A 596 -25.34 7.35 7.70
N VAL A 597 -24.81 6.98 6.55
CA VAL A 597 -24.96 7.69 5.27
C VAL A 597 -25.39 6.67 4.22
N ASP A 598 -25.91 7.12 3.09
CA ASP A 598 -26.19 6.20 1.97
C ASP A 598 -24.90 5.81 1.27
N LYS A 599 -24.04 6.79 0.97
CA LYS A 599 -22.77 6.55 0.28
C LYS A 599 -21.65 7.39 0.88
N PHE A 600 -20.44 6.85 0.87
CA PHE A 600 -19.25 7.53 1.38
C PHE A 600 -18.07 7.42 0.41
N THR A 601 -17.39 8.55 0.18
CA THR A 601 -16.29 8.68 -0.76
C THR A 601 -15.15 9.51 -0.14
N VAL A 602 -13.89 9.10 -0.36
CA VAL A 602 -12.70 9.91 -0.08
C VAL A 602 -11.96 10.14 -1.40
N SER A 603 -11.84 11.40 -1.81
CA SER A 603 -11.31 11.80 -3.12
C SER A 603 -10.27 12.92 -3.07
N GLY A 604 -10.14 13.64 -1.96
CA GLY A 604 -9.04 14.57 -1.74
C GLY A 604 -7.77 13.84 -1.34
N SER A 605 -6.65 14.07 -2.03
CA SER A 605 -5.35 13.45 -1.69
C SER A 605 -4.81 13.90 -0.32
N THR A 606 -5.23 15.07 0.15
CA THR A 606 -4.96 15.64 1.47
C THR A 606 -6.17 15.58 2.42
N ALA A 607 -7.24 14.87 2.04
CA ALA A 607 -8.38 14.60 2.91
C ALA A 607 -8.08 13.37 3.80
N LYS A 608 -8.46 13.47 5.09
CA LYS A 608 -8.37 12.36 6.04
C LYS A 608 -9.71 12.11 6.73
N LEU A 609 -10.17 10.86 6.76
CA LEU A 609 -11.11 10.38 7.76
C LEU A 609 -10.32 9.82 8.95
N ALA A 610 -10.72 10.18 10.17
CA ALA A 610 -10.21 9.59 11.41
C ALA A 610 -11.39 9.06 12.24
N VAL A 611 -11.73 7.78 12.08
CA VAL A 611 -12.73 7.10 12.92
C VAL A 611 -12.05 6.66 14.22
N THR A 612 -12.41 7.27 15.34
CA THR A 612 -11.87 6.91 16.65
C THR A 612 -12.51 5.62 17.16
N SER A 613 -11.99 5.03 18.25
CA SER A 613 -12.58 3.85 18.88
C SER A 613 -14.01 4.02 19.43
N ALA A 614 -14.50 5.25 19.53
CA ALA A 614 -15.90 5.57 19.86
C ALA A 614 -16.76 5.88 18.61
N GLY A 615 -16.14 6.04 17.44
CA GLY A 615 -16.81 6.35 16.18
C GLY A 615 -17.25 5.11 15.42
N SER A 616 -18.36 5.23 14.69
CA SER A 616 -18.73 4.25 13.67
C SER A 616 -19.39 4.90 12.45
N LEU A 617 -19.02 4.41 11.26
CA LEU A 617 -19.55 4.85 9.98
C LEU A 617 -20.24 3.69 9.27
N THR A 618 -21.55 3.82 9.05
CA THR A 618 -22.31 2.92 8.18
C THR A 618 -22.58 3.61 6.85
N SER A 619 -22.15 3.01 5.74
CA SER A 619 -22.52 3.43 4.38
C SER A 619 -23.48 2.40 3.80
N LEU A 620 -24.75 2.74 3.58
CA LEU A 620 -25.80 1.79 3.17
C LEU A 620 -25.68 1.29 1.72
N MET A 621 -24.79 1.87 0.91
CA MET A 621 -24.51 1.44 -0.47
C MET A 621 -23.10 0.83 -0.58
N ALA A 622 -22.06 1.66 -0.61
CA ALA A 622 -20.67 1.28 -0.84
C ALA A 622 -19.70 2.32 -0.29
N ILE A 623 -18.41 2.00 -0.21
CA ILE A 623 -17.34 2.93 0.22
C ILE A 623 -16.27 3.04 -0.86
N ASN A 624 -15.93 4.28 -1.25
CA ASN A 624 -14.97 4.55 -2.32
C ASN A 624 -13.79 5.40 -1.82
N GLN A 625 -12.65 4.77 -1.52
CA GLN A 625 -11.39 5.48 -1.27
C GLN A 625 -10.63 5.61 -2.59
N VAL A 626 -10.85 6.72 -3.30
CA VAL A 626 -10.13 7.03 -4.55
C VAL A 626 -8.68 7.39 -4.25
N THR A 627 -8.48 8.16 -3.17
CA THR A 627 -7.18 8.55 -2.61
C THR A 627 -7.35 9.02 -1.16
N GLY A 628 -6.41 9.79 -0.60
CA GLY A 628 -6.49 10.33 0.75
C GLY A 628 -6.23 9.27 1.84
N VAL A 629 -6.54 9.61 3.09
CA VAL A 629 -6.26 8.74 4.26
C VAL A 629 -7.54 8.34 4.96
N VAL A 630 -7.67 7.05 5.29
CA VAL A 630 -8.68 6.55 6.23
C VAL A 630 -7.92 5.91 7.40
N GLN A 631 -7.95 6.58 8.55
CA GLN A 631 -7.59 5.98 9.83
C GLN A 631 -8.88 5.45 10.47
N ASN A 632 -8.90 4.16 10.80
CA ASN A 632 -10.02 3.49 11.44
C ASN A 632 -9.55 2.73 12.68
N ASP A 633 -9.83 3.30 13.85
CA ASP A 633 -9.66 2.66 15.16
C ASP A 633 -11.02 2.26 15.78
N GLY A 634 -12.12 2.56 15.08
CA GLY A 634 -13.50 2.20 15.43
C GLY A 634 -14.11 1.16 14.50
N VAL A 635 -15.35 1.40 14.05
CA VAL A 635 -16.07 0.48 13.15
C VAL A 635 -16.57 1.18 11.89
N ILE A 636 -16.10 0.74 10.72
CA ILE A 636 -16.69 1.06 9.42
C ILE A 636 -17.55 -0.14 8.98
N SER A 637 -18.70 0.09 8.36
CA SER A 637 -19.57 -0.97 7.83
C SER A 637 -20.29 -0.55 6.57
N THR A 638 -20.45 -1.47 5.61
CA THR A 638 -21.23 -1.25 4.39
C THR A 638 -21.72 -2.60 3.83
N PRO A 639 -22.94 -2.69 3.25
CA PRO A 639 -23.45 -3.93 2.68
C PRO A 639 -22.97 -4.18 1.25
N GLY A 640 -22.37 -3.19 0.59
CA GLY A 640 -21.62 -3.33 -0.65
C GLY A 640 -20.11 -3.17 -0.44
N ASP A 641 -19.36 -3.06 -1.53
CA ASP A 641 -17.91 -3.13 -1.50
C ASP A 641 -17.24 -1.89 -0.88
N TYR A 642 -16.10 -2.12 -0.23
CA TYR A 642 -15.10 -1.08 0.04
C TYR A 642 -14.06 -1.14 -1.09
N PHE A 643 -14.13 -0.20 -2.03
CA PHE A 643 -13.18 -0.05 -3.11
C PHE A 643 -12.11 0.99 -2.75
N MET A 644 -10.84 0.57 -2.75
CA MET A 644 -9.67 1.40 -2.49
C MET A 644 -8.78 1.45 -3.73
N LEU A 645 -8.89 2.52 -4.53
CA LEU A 645 -8.05 2.72 -5.70
C LEU A 645 -6.62 3.07 -5.29
N SER A 646 -6.45 4.04 -4.39
CA SER A 646 -5.16 4.51 -3.88
C SER A 646 -5.31 5.14 -2.49
N GLY A 647 -4.26 5.77 -1.97
CA GLY A 647 -4.24 6.41 -0.65
C GLY A 647 -3.77 5.47 0.45
N MET A 648 -4.05 5.82 1.71
CA MET A 648 -3.64 5.05 2.89
C MET A 648 -4.84 4.59 3.72
N LEU A 649 -4.83 3.33 4.14
CA LEU A 649 -5.75 2.77 5.12
C LEU A 649 -4.97 2.30 6.35
N THR A 650 -5.36 2.76 7.54
CA THR A 650 -4.60 2.53 8.79
C THR A 650 -5.51 2.45 10.02
N GLY A 651 -4.95 2.15 11.20
CA GLY A 651 -5.66 1.96 12.47
C GLY A 651 -5.83 0.48 12.89
N SER A 652 -6.39 0.26 14.09
CA SER A 652 -6.66 -1.07 14.68
C SER A 652 -8.14 -1.44 14.76
N GLY A 653 -8.99 -0.73 14.01
CA GLY A 653 -10.44 -0.92 14.00
C GLY A 653 -10.92 -2.08 13.13
N ARG A 654 -12.24 -2.11 12.92
CA ARG A 654 -12.92 -3.11 12.08
C ARG A 654 -13.63 -2.47 10.89
N ILE A 655 -13.62 -3.14 9.74
CA ILE A 655 -14.33 -2.76 8.51
C ILE A 655 -15.17 -3.96 8.07
N ASN A 656 -16.50 -3.87 8.11
CA ASN A 656 -17.39 -4.92 7.59
C ASN A 656 -17.83 -4.56 6.17
N THR A 657 -17.61 -5.46 5.20
CA THR A 657 -17.98 -5.30 3.78
C THR A 657 -17.90 -6.67 3.10
N PRO A 658 -18.73 -7.02 2.10
CA PRO A 658 -18.59 -8.29 1.38
C PRO A 658 -17.20 -8.45 0.74
N PHE A 659 -16.68 -7.39 0.13
CA PHE A 659 -15.33 -7.33 -0.44
C PHE A 659 -14.62 -6.01 -0.12
N PHE A 660 -13.44 -6.11 0.48
CA PHE A 660 -12.44 -5.05 0.50
C PHE A 660 -11.48 -5.25 -0.69
N THR A 661 -11.54 -4.34 -1.66
CA THR A 661 -10.71 -4.40 -2.88
C THR A 661 -9.72 -3.25 -2.91
N SER A 662 -8.43 -3.57 -2.81
CA SER A 662 -7.33 -2.60 -2.96
C SER A 662 -6.61 -2.79 -4.29
N VAL A 663 -6.44 -1.69 -5.03
CA VAL A 663 -5.76 -1.68 -6.35
C VAL A 663 -4.32 -1.22 -6.22
N ALA A 664 -4.12 0.00 -5.70
CA ALA A 664 -2.81 0.62 -5.47
C ALA A 664 -2.75 1.32 -4.09
N GLY A 665 -3.51 0.81 -3.12
CA GLY A 665 -3.56 1.35 -1.76
C GLY A 665 -2.36 0.96 -0.90
N MET A 666 -2.02 1.81 0.06
CA MET A 666 -1.11 1.50 1.16
C MET A 666 -1.92 1.12 2.39
N ILE A 667 -1.68 -0.05 2.98
CA ILE A 667 -2.41 -0.55 4.14
C ILE A 667 -1.42 -0.71 5.29
N ALA A 668 -1.63 0.01 6.40
CA ALA A 668 -0.74 0.00 7.56
C ALA A 668 -1.58 -0.25 8.83
N PRO A 669 -1.78 -1.52 9.25
CA PRO A 669 -2.46 -1.85 10.50
C PRO A 669 -1.81 -1.11 11.69
N GLY A 670 -2.56 -0.84 12.75
CA GLY A 670 -2.03 -0.03 13.85
C GLY A 670 -1.89 1.45 13.49
N THR A 671 -1.12 2.20 14.29
CA THR A 671 -0.66 3.54 13.93
C THR A 671 0.83 3.44 13.63
N THR A 672 1.32 4.02 12.54
CA THR A 672 2.72 3.92 12.11
C THR A 672 3.72 4.11 13.25
N GLY A 673 4.58 3.10 13.46
CA GLY A 673 5.50 2.97 14.59
C GLY A 673 4.94 2.16 15.78
N THR A 674 3.72 1.64 15.72
CA THR A 674 3.05 0.91 16.81
C THR A 674 2.28 -0.30 16.30
N ILE A 675 2.38 -1.42 17.03
CA ILE A 675 1.78 -2.70 16.63
C ILE A 675 0.26 -2.68 16.79
N GLY A 676 -0.47 -2.99 15.71
CA GLY A 676 -1.91 -3.11 15.71
C GLY A 676 -2.48 -4.30 14.92
N THR A 677 -3.79 -4.33 14.77
CA THR A 677 -4.49 -5.31 13.93
C THR A 677 -5.71 -4.67 13.28
N LEU A 678 -5.65 -4.47 11.97
CA LEU A 678 -6.78 -3.98 11.18
C LEU A 678 -7.63 -5.17 10.74
N THR A 679 -8.92 -5.17 11.09
CA THR A 679 -9.81 -6.30 10.83
C THR A 679 -10.79 -6.01 9.69
N ILE A 680 -10.75 -6.81 8.63
CA ILE A 680 -11.76 -6.83 7.57
C ILE A 680 -12.74 -7.97 7.86
N GLY A 681 -14.01 -7.66 8.10
CA GLY A 681 -15.10 -8.62 8.23
C GLY A 681 -15.73 -8.92 6.88
N GLY A 682 -15.10 -9.82 6.11
CA GLY A 682 -15.46 -10.17 4.74
C GLY A 682 -14.26 -10.56 3.88
N ASN A 683 -14.43 -10.61 2.56
CA ASN A 683 -13.37 -11.03 1.64
C ASN A 683 -12.40 -9.89 1.29
N GLY A 684 -11.22 -10.25 0.77
CA GLY A 684 -10.18 -9.30 0.37
C GLY A 684 -9.56 -9.55 -1.00
N VAL A 685 -9.26 -8.49 -1.74
CA VAL A 685 -8.45 -8.52 -2.96
C VAL A 685 -7.34 -7.48 -2.84
N LEU A 686 -6.08 -7.92 -2.80
CA LEU A 686 -4.89 -7.06 -2.69
C LEU A 686 -4.08 -7.15 -3.98
N ALA A 687 -4.38 -6.28 -4.94
CA ALA A 687 -3.79 -6.30 -6.28
C ALA A 687 -2.28 -5.99 -6.29
N SER A 688 -1.62 -6.16 -7.44
CA SER A 688 -0.16 -6.09 -7.59
C SER A 688 0.49 -4.76 -7.18
N SER A 689 -0.26 -3.66 -7.15
CA SER A 689 0.22 -2.34 -6.72
C SER A 689 -0.15 -1.99 -5.27
N THR A 690 -0.90 -2.85 -4.57
CA THR A 690 -1.18 -2.70 -3.13
C THR A 690 0.09 -2.97 -2.32
N ASN A 691 0.32 -2.16 -1.29
CA ASN A 691 1.44 -2.32 -0.37
C ASN A 691 0.91 -2.48 1.07
N LEU A 692 1.13 -3.65 1.67
CA LEU A 692 0.94 -3.85 3.11
C LEU A 692 2.21 -3.38 3.83
N LEU A 693 2.09 -2.42 4.74
CA LEU A 693 3.15 -2.00 5.64
C LEU A 693 2.97 -2.73 6.97
N VAL A 694 4.09 -3.19 7.54
CA VAL A 694 4.10 -4.01 8.76
C VAL A 694 5.21 -3.53 9.69
N ASP A 695 4.84 -2.95 10.82
CA ASP A 695 5.74 -2.73 11.94
C ASP A 695 6.05 -4.06 12.67
N LEU A 696 7.31 -4.25 13.03
CA LEU A 696 7.88 -5.45 13.62
C LEU A 696 8.37 -5.17 15.04
N GLY A 697 7.79 -5.86 16.02
CA GLY A 697 8.19 -5.85 17.42
C GLY A 697 8.99 -7.09 17.80
N PRO A 698 9.05 -7.41 19.10
CA PRO A 698 9.60 -8.67 19.60
C PRO A 698 9.10 -9.89 18.83
N ASN A 699 9.92 -10.94 18.71
CA ASN A 699 9.60 -12.17 17.97
C ASN A 699 8.18 -12.69 18.29
N GLY A 700 7.37 -12.95 17.24
CA GLY A 700 5.95 -13.29 17.36
C GLY A 700 4.99 -12.09 17.34
N THR A 701 5.47 -10.85 17.49
CA THR A 701 4.68 -9.62 17.55
C THR A 701 4.95 -8.72 16.34
N SER A 702 3.96 -8.58 15.47
CA SER A 702 3.96 -7.67 14.31
C SER A 702 2.57 -7.07 14.12
N ASP A 703 2.49 -6.04 13.29
CA ASP A 703 1.23 -5.69 12.64
C ASP A 703 0.59 -6.88 11.92
N LYS A 704 -0.73 -6.81 11.78
CA LYS A 704 -1.52 -7.87 11.15
C LYS A 704 -2.74 -7.31 10.43
N LEU A 705 -2.91 -7.69 9.17
CA LEU A 705 -4.17 -7.52 8.44
C LEU A 705 -5.01 -8.79 8.60
N ALA A 706 -6.21 -8.69 9.19
CA ALA A 706 -7.02 -9.85 9.56
C ALA A 706 -8.35 -9.90 8.80
N PHE A 707 -8.50 -10.86 7.88
CA PHE A 707 -9.76 -11.18 7.22
C PHE A 707 -10.56 -12.18 8.07
N ALA A 708 -11.57 -11.67 8.75
CA ALA A 708 -12.50 -12.44 9.57
C ALA A 708 -13.73 -12.83 8.75
N ALA A 709 -14.18 -14.07 8.92
CA ALA A 709 -15.42 -14.54 8.34
C ALA A 709 -16.62 -13.90 9.06
N THR A 710 -17.68 -13.63 8.30
CA THR A 710 -18.99 -13.18 8.79
C THR A 710 -20.10 -14.17 8.39
N THR A 711 -19.84 -15.10 7.47
CA THR A 711 -20.77 -16.16 7.08
C THR A 711 -20.11 -17.54 7.20
N PHE A 712 -20.89 -18.52 7.66
CA PHE A 712 -20.47 -19.90 7.90
C PHE A 712 -21.52 -20.86 7.34
N ASN A 713 -21.11 -22.06 6.92
CA ASN A 713 -22.02 -23.12 6.52
C ASN A 713 -22.56 -23.91 7.72
N THR A 714 -23.48 -24.85 7.48
CA THR A 714 -24.10 -25.70 8.51
C THR A 714 -23.13 -26.63 9.25
N ALA A 715 -21.91 -26.83 8.73
CA ALA A 715 -20.84 -27.56 9.39
C ALA A 715 -19.87 -26.64 10.17
N GLY A 716 -20.16 -25.34 10.27
CA GLY A 716 -19.34 -24.35 10.98
C GLY A 716 -18.08 -23.88 10.22
N ALA A 717 -17.90 -24.29 8.96
CA ALA A 717 -16.79 -23.80 8.13
C ALA A 717 -17.12 -22.43 7.53
N ALA A 718 -16.12 -21.54 7.50
CA ALA A 718 -16.26 -20.20 6.93
C ALA A 718 -16.58 -20.27 5.43
N THR A 719 -17.52 -19.42 4.97
CA THR A 719 -17.87 -19.28 3.54
C THR A 719 -17.42 -17.95 2.94
N ASN A 720 -16.91 -17.04 3.77
CA ASN A 720 -16.21 -15.82 3.37
C ASN A 720 -15.03 -15.56 4.35
N GLY A 721 -14.40 -14.38 4.29
CA GLY A 721 -13.13 -14.15 4.98
C GLY A 721 -11.93 -14.70 4.20
N ILE A 722 -12.09 -14.84 2.88
CA ILE A 722 -11.07 -15.29 1.93
C ILE A 722 -10.27 -14.07 1.44
N VAL A 723 -8.95 -14.20 1.26
CA VAL A 723 -8.14 -13.15 0.61
C VAL A 723 -7.45 -13.65 -0.65
N SER A 724 -7.38 -12.79 -1.67
CA SER A 724 -6.53 -12.94 -2.86
C SER A 724 -5.35 -11.97 -2.81
N LEU A 725 -4.13 -12.52 -2.97
CA LEU A 725 -2.87 -11.80 -2.80
C LEU A 725 -2.10 -11.67 -4.12
N SER A 726 -1.63 -10.45 -4.41
CA SER A 726 -0.68 -10.14 -5.49
C SER A 726 0.24 -8.95 -5.17
N GLY A 727 -0.14 -8.09 -4.23
CA GLY A 727 0.63 -6.91 -3.80
C GLY A 727 1.95 -7.23 -3.08
N ARG A 728 2.57 -6.21 -2.47
CA ARG A 728 3.87 -6.31 -1.78
C ARG A 728 3.73 -6.06 -0.28
N VAL A 729 4.77 -6.44 0.47
CA VAL A 729 4.89 -6.15 1.90
C VAL A 729 6.17 -5.35 2.17
N GLY A 730 6.04 -4.25 2.90
CA GLY A 730 7.14 -3.47 3.47
C GLY A 730 7.23 -3.68 4.98
N PHE A 731 8.44 -3.67 5.53
CA PHE A 731 8.71 -3.94 6.94
C PHE A 731 9.51 -2.81 7.59
N ALA A 732 9.15 -2.45 8.82
CA ALA A 732 9.92 -1.54 9.66
C ALA A 732 10.01 -2.07 11.11
N PRO A 733 11.10 -1.85 11.86
CA PRO A 733 11.12 -2.14 13.29
C PRO A 733 10.42 -1.03 14.09
N VAL A 734 9.67 -1.40 15.13
CA VAL A 734 9.19 -0.42 16.12
C VAL A 734 10.34 0.21 16.89
N ALA A 735 10.12 1.41 17.42
CA ALA A 735 11.12 2.15 18.17
C ALA A 735 11.71 1.33 19.33
N GLY A 736 13.05 1.27 19.41
CA GLY A 736 13.77 0.50 20.44
C GLY A 736 13.89 -1.01 20.17
N TYR A 737 13.26 -1.54 19.12
CA TYR A 737 13.45 -2.94 18.71
C TYR A 737 14.54 -3.10 17.63
N THR A 738 15.01 -4.33 17.44
CA THR A 738 16.04 -4.70 16.47
C THR A 738 15.73 -6.10 15.96
N VAL A 739 15.34 -6.20 14.68
CA VAL A 739 14.98 -7.47 14.02
C VAL A 739 16.20 -8.40 13.93
N ARG A 740 16.02 -9.68 14.19
CA ARG A 740 17.09 -10.69 14.30
C ARG A 740 16.86 -11.86 13.36
N TYR A 741 17.93 -12.62 13.13
CA TYR A 741 17.85 -13.92 12.49
C TYR A 741 16.87 -14.85 13.22
N ASN A 742 16.04 -15.55 12.44
CA ASN A 742 15.04 -16.52 12.87
C ASN A 742 13.84 -15.98 13.67
N ASP A 743 13.65 -14.66 13.74
CA ASP A 743 12.37 -14.09 14.17
C ASP A 743 11.25 -14.52 13.20
N LEU A 744 10.04 -14.73 13.76
CA LEU A 744 8.85 -15.19 13.04
C LEU A 744 7.67 -14.30 13.38
N TYR A 745 7.01 -13.76 12.36
CA TYR A 745 5.89 -12.82 12.46
C TYR A 745 4.66 -13.35 11.74
N THR A 746 3.45 -12.91 12.14
CA THR A 746 2.18 -13.33 11.51
C THR A 746 1.45 -12.09 10.99
N ILE A 747 1.73 -11.75 9.74
CA ILE A 747 1.40 -10.45 9.14
C ILE A 747 0.01 -10.40 8.50
N LEU A 748 -0.55 -11.57 8.19
CA LEU A 748 -1.89 -11.68 7.64
C LEU A 748 -2.55 -12.96 8.13
N THR A 749 -3.84 -12.89 8.44
CA THR A 749 -4.71 -14.05 8.71
C THR A 749 -6.00 -13.94 7.92
N ALA A 750 -6.50 -15.04 7.38
CA ALA A 750 -7.76 -15.11 6.62
C ALA A 750 -8.54 -16.38 7.01
N GLN A 751 -9.73 -16.22 7.60
CA GLN A 751 -10.50 -17.34 8.16
C GLN A 751 -11.15 -18.24 7.10
N GLY A 752 -11.49 -17.69 5.93
CA GLY A 752 -11.97 -18.45 4.76
C GLY A 752 -10.84 -19.04 3.91
N GLY A 753 -9.59 -18.62 4.14
CA GLY A 753 -8.40 -19.10 3.45
C GLY A 753 -7.71 -18.05 2.57
N ILE A 754 -6.55 -18.43 2.02
CA ILE A 754 -5.67 -17.57 1.23
C ILE A 754 -5.54 -18.10 -0.20
N THR A 755 -5.58 -17.20 -1.18
CA THR A 755 -5.32 -17.45 -2.60
C THR A 755 -4.26 -16.48 -3.14
N GLY A 756 -3.50 -16.91 -4.16
CA GLY A 756 -2.35 -16.13 -4.65
C GLY A 756 -1.19 -16.07 -3.65
N ALA A 757 -0.30 -15.08 -3.83
CA ALA A 757 0.84 -14.82 -2.95
C ALA A 757 1.29 -13.36 -3.08
N PHE A 758 1.91 -12.81 -2.04
CA PHE A 758 2.60 -11.53 -2.15
C PHE A 758 3.80 -11.62 -3.10
N GLY A 759 4.04 -10.54 -3.85
CA GLY A 759 5.24 -10.36 -4.67
C GLY A 759 6.53 -10.38 -3.85
N ALA A 760 7.66 -10.55 -4.57
CA ALA A 760 8.98 -10.77 -3.98
C ALA A 760 9.34 -9.75 -2.88
N VAL A 761 9.88 -10.29 -1.79
CA VAL A 761 10.41 -9.57 -0.61
C VAL A 761 11.54 -8.60 -0.96
N THR A 762 11.64 -7.52 -0.20
CA THR A 762 12.83 -6.66 -0.15
C THR A 762 13.70 -7.09 1.04
N PRO A 763 15.03 -7.29 0.88
CA PRO A 763 15.93 -7.51 2.01
C PRO A 763 15.92 -6.33 3.00
N LEU A 764 16.08 -6.61 4.29
CA LEU A 764 16.20 -5.58 5.32
C LEU A 764 17.62 -4.99 5.37
N SER A 765 18.62 -5.77 4.95
CA SER A 765 20.04 -5.40 4.95
C SER A 765 20.82 -6.25 3.95
N ALA A 766 22.16 -6.21 3.99
CA ALA A 766 22.99 -7.12 3.21
C ALA A 766 23.01 -8.58 3.75
N ILE A 767 22.45 -8.83 4.94
CA ILE A 767 22.41 -10.16 5.58
C ILE A 767 20.97 -10.61 5.84
N LEU A 768 20.11 -9.79 6.43
CA LEU A 768 18.75 -10.18 6.81
C LEU A 768 17.77 -10.02 5.64
N THR A 769 17.14 -11.11 5.25
CA THR A 769 16.13 -11.18 4.19
C THR A 769 14.85 -11.81 4.74
N PRO A 770 13.68 -11.14 4.66
CA PRO A 770 12.41 -11.74 5.02
C PRO A 770 12.07 -12.92 4.09
N SER A 771 11.34 -13.92 4.58
CA SER A 771 10.82 -15.02 3.75
C SER A 771 9.39 -15.34 4.17
N TYR A 772 8.46 -15.33 3.22
CA TYR A 772 7.08 -15.70 3.49
C TYR A 772 6.96 -17.21 3.78
N VAL A 773 6.12 -17.56 4.75
CA VAL A 773 5.69 -18.92 5.06
C VAL A 773 4.17 -18.93 4.98
N TYR A 774 3.64 -19.59 3.96
CA TYR A 774 2.20 -19.67 3.73
C TYR A 774 1.60 -20.91 4.41
N SER A 775 0.45 -20.70 5.05
CA SER A 775 -0.47 -21.75 5.49
C SER A 775 -1.84 -21.49 4.85
N ALA A 776 -2.81 -22.39 5.03
CA ALA A 776 -4.16 -22.21 4.49
C ALA A 776 -4.79 -20.86 4.90
N ASN A 777 -4.58 -20.44 6.16
CA ASN A 777 -5.32 -19.34 6.80
C ASN A 777 -4.42 -18.21 7.34
N ALA A 778 -3.10 -18.26 7.11
CA ALA A 778 -2.17 -17.21 7.55
C ALA A 778 -0.92 -17.09 6.67
N VAL A 779 -0.45 -15.86 6.48
CA VAL A 779 0.90 -15.56 5.98
C VAL A 779 1.79 -15.19 7.15
N GLN A 780 2.86 -15.96 7.33
CA GLN A 780 3.93 -15.64 8.26
C GLN A 780 5.17 -15.14 7.54
N VAL A 781 6.06 -14.46 8.26
CA VAL A 781 7.35 -13.98 7.76
C VAL A 781 8.44 -14.47 8.70
N ARG A 782 9.36 -15.29 8.18
CA ARG A 782 10.59 -15.67 8.90
C ARG A 782 11.75 -14.82 8.40
N ILE A 783 12.55 -14.30 9.32
CA ILE A 783 13.77 -13.56 8.98
C ILE A 783 14.92 -14.54 8.77
N LEU A 784 15.41 -14.64 7.54
CA LEU A 784 16.57 -15.46 7.19
C LEU A 784 17.84 -14.61 7.17
N ALA A 785 18.98 -15.22 7.46
CA ALA A 785 20.30 -14.59 7.39
C ALA A 785 21.13 -15.20 6.25
N GLY A 786 21.68 -14.34 5.39
CA GLY A 786 22.71 -14.68 4.43
C GLY A 786 24.06 -14.96 5.10
N GLN A 787 25.01 -15.45 4.30
CA GLN A 787 26.38 -15.70 4.74
C GLN A 787 27.24 -14.45 4.57
N TYR A 788 28.07 -14.16 5.56
CA TYR A 788 29.00 -13.04 5.54
C TYR A 788 30.04 -13.16 4.42
N ARG A 789 30.43 -14.38 4.04
CA ARG A 789 31.36 -14.62 2.92
C ARG A 789 30.86 -14.05 1.58
N ASN A 790 29.55 -13.89 1.41
CA ASN A 790 28.94 -13.40 0.17
C ASN A 790 28.93 -11.87 0.06
N VAL A 791 29.28 -11.15 1.13
CA VAL A 791 29.22 -9.67 1.17
C VAL A 791 30.58 -9.00 1.42
N VAL A 792 31.64 -9.75 1.73
CA VAL A 792 33.02 -9.23 1.96
C VAL A 792 33.88 -9.21 0.69
N ASP A 793 34.96 -8.43 0.68
CA ASP A 793 35.91 -8.31 -0.45
C ASP A 793 37.04 -9.36 -0.42
N ALA A 794 36.82 -10.49 0.28
CA ALA A 794 37.76 -11.62 0.36
C ALA A 794 39.21 -11.28 0.79
N THR A 795 39.44 -10.20 1.54
CA THR A 795 40.73 -9.98 2.22
C THR A 795 40.97 -11.12 3.24
N PRO A 796 42.22 -11.45 3.61
CA PRO A 796 42.48 -12.50 4.60
C PRO A 796 41.76 -12.25 5.93
N VAL A 797 41.74 -10.99 6.40
CA VAL A 797 41.05 -10.57 7.63
C VAL A 797 39.53 -10.74 7.50
N GLN A 798 38.93 -10.20 6.44
CA GLN A 798 37.48 -10.28 6.25
C GLN A 798 37.02 -11.72 6.02
N SER A 799 37.82 -12.54 5.33
CA SER A 799 37.54 -13.97 5.09
C SER A 799 37.60 -14.78 6.39
N ALA A 800 38.57 -14.50 7.27
CA ALA A 800 38.67 -15.12 8.58
C ALA A 800 37.44 -14.77 9.44
N TYR A 801 37.10 -13.49 9.57
CA TYR A 801 35.93 -13.05 10.34
C TYR A 801 34.59 -13.51 9.74
N ALA A 802 34.42 -13.46 8.42
CA ALA A 802 33.23 -14.01 7.76
C ALA A 802 33.11 -15.52 7.97
N GLY A 803 34.23 -16.25 7.94
CA GLY A 803 34.28 -17.67 8.30
C GLY A 803 33.80 -17.93 9.73
N LEU A 804 34.30 -17.16 10.71
CA LEU A 804 33.85 -17.26 12.10
C LEU A 804 32.36 -16.92 12.26
N LEU A 805 31.87 -15.87 11.59
CA LEU A 805 30.47 -15.44 11.67
C LEU A 805 29.50 -16.41 10.98
N ASP A 806 29.90 -17.03 9.87
CA ASP A 806 29.12 -18.09 9.22
C ASP A 806 29.08 -19.36 10.09
N GLN A 807 30.23 -19.77 10.63
CA GLN A 807 30.39 -20.96 11.47
C GLN A 807 29.61 -20.88 12.77
N ASN A 808 29.63 -19.71 13.43
CA ASN A 808 28.96 -19.49 14.70
C ASN A 808 27.45 -19.18 14.58
N ARG A 809 26.86 -19.21 13.37
CA ARG A 809 25.47 -18.75 13.16
C ARG A 809 24.42 -19.54 13.97
N SER A 810 24.70 -20.81 14.31
CA SER A 810 23.88 -21.63 15.22
C SER A 810 24.03 -21.24 16.70
N ASN A 811 25.15 -20.61 17.07
CA ASN A 811 25.48 -20.11 18.42
C ASN A 811 25.08 -18.62 18.60
N TYR A 812 24.02 -18.19 17.91
CA TYR A 812 23.61 -16.78 17.83
C TYR A 812 23.44 -16.11 19.19
N ALA A 813 22.92 -16.82 20.19
CA ALA A 813 22.65 -16.26 21.52
C ALA A 813 23.92 -15.78 22.23
N ALA A 814 24.99 -16.58 22.20
CA ALA A 814 26.27 -16.25 22.84
C ALA A 814 26.97 -15.06 22.17
N LEU A 815 26.86 -14.96 20.83
CA LEU A 815 27.46 -13.87 20.04
C LEU A 815 26.42 -12.80 19.63
N SER A 816 25.32 -12.67 20.37
CA SER A 816 24.21 -11.77 20.01
C SER A 816 24.60 -10.29 19.96
N GLY A 817 25.58 -9.87 20.78
CA GLY A 817 26.20 -8.55 20.72
C GLY A 817 27.14 -8.31 19.52
N VAL A 818 27.50 -9.36 18.77
CA VAL A 818 28.24 -9.28 17.51
C VAL A 818 27.25 -9.29 16.33
N TYR A 819 26.33 -10.25 16.30
CA TYR A 819 25.36 -10.36 15.22
C TYR A 819 24.34 -9.22 15.18
N GLY A 820 23.77 -8.81 16.32
CA GLY A 820 22.56 -7.98 16.34
C GLY A 820 22.70 -6.60 15.68
N SER A 821 23.88 -5.98 15.77
CA SER A 821 24.17 -4.71 15.09
C SER A 821 24.70 -4.90 13.66
N LEU A 822 25.51 -5.94 13.44
CA LEU A 822 26.19 -6.21 12.17
C LEU A 822 25.27 -6.81 11.09
N ASP A 823 24.33 -7.67 11.49
CA ASP A 823 23.35 -8.31 10.60
C ASP A 823 22.46 -7.28 9.90
N LEU A 824 22.21 -6.10 10.49
CA LEU A 824 21.41 -5.03 9.87
C LEU A 824 22.20 -4.09 8.96
N GLN A 825 23.51 -4.31 8.78
CA GLN A 825 24.35 -3.40 8.01
C GLN A 825 24.32 -3.65 6.49
N ASN A 826 24.71 -2.61 5.74
CA ASN A 826 25.05 -2.74 4.33
C ASN A 826 26.46 -3.36 4.16
N ALA A 827 26.75 -3.89 2.97
CA ALA A 827 28.01 -4.59 2.70
C ALA A 827 29.27 -3.73 2.95
N ALA A 828 29.24 -2.43 2.66
CA ALA A 828 30.38 -1.52 2.86
C ALA A 828 30.71 -1.35 4.35
N THR A 829 29.70 -1.15 5.20
CA THR A 829 29.88 -1.08 6.67
C THR A 829 30.35 -2.41 7.25
N ILE A 830 29.90 -3.55 6.72
CA ILE A 830 30.38 -4.89 7.13
C ILE A 830 31.88 -5.02 6.81
N ARG A 831 32.29 -4.76 5.56
CA ARG A 831 33.69 -4.84 5.11
C ARG A 831 34.62 -4.00 5.98
N SER A 832 34.29 -2.72 6.17
CA SER A 832 35.12 -1.79 6.95
C SER A 832 35.17 -2.16 8.44
N THR A 833 34.08 -2.65 9.01
CA THR A 833 34.05 -3.15 10.39
C THR A 833 34.98 -4.35 10.56
N LEU A 834 34.82 -5.41 9.73
CA LEU A 834 35.60 -6.63 9.87
C LEU A 834 37.10 -6.43 9.57
N GLU A 835 37.44 -5.53 8.65
CA GLU A 835 38.83 -5.15 8.38
C GLU A 835 39.44 -4.28 9.51
N GLY A 836 38.63 -3.40 10.11
CA GLY A 836 39.01 -2.63 11.30
C GLY A 836 39.40 -3.52 12.48
N LEU A 837 38.65 -4.61 12.70
CA LEU A 837 38.88 -5.57 13.78
C LEU A 837 40.26 -6.24 13.77
N ALA A 838 41.02 -6.28 12.67
CA ALA A 838 42.20 -7.15 12.53
C ALA A 838 43.14 -7.13 13.75
N PRO A 839 43.57 -8.31 14.28
CA PRO A 839 44.37 -8.44 15.50
C PRO A 839 45.86 -8.10 15.30
N ARG A 840 46.16 -6.88 14.84
CA ARG A 840 47.50 -6.39 14.49
C ARG A 840 48.49 -6.53 15.65
N ALA A 841 48.04 -6.26 16.89
CA ALA A 841 48.86 -6.37 18.10
C ALA A 841 49.49 -7.77 18.32
N GLU A 842 48.85 -8.85 17.83
CA GLU A 842 49.40 -10.21 17.94
C GLU A 842 50.60 -10.44 17.01
N THR A 843 50.84 -9.63 15.97
CA THR A 843 52.12 -9.68 15.24
C THR A 843 53.23 -9.03 16.06
N LEU A 844 53.00 -7.79 16.51
CA LEU A 844 53.93 -7.02 17.33
C LEU A 844 54.34 -7.74 18.62
N LYS A 845 53.40 -8.39 19.32
CA LYS A 845 53.65 -9.21 20.52
C LYS A 845 54.81 -10.20 20.36
N SER A 846 54.87 -10.96 19.25
CA SER A 846 56.01 -11.86 19.02
C SER A 846 57.27 -11.10 18.65
N SER A 847 57.18 -9.96 17.95
CA SER A 847 58.33 -9.10 17.68
C SER A 847 58.99 -8.60 18.96
N LEU A 848 58.21 -8.20 19.97
CA LEU A 848 58.72 -7.78 21.29
C LEU A 848 59.46 -8.92 22.00
N GLY A 849 58.90 -10.13 21.95
CA GLY A 849 59.52 -11.33 22.54
C GLY A 849 60.86 -11.66 21.88
N VAL A 850 60.88 -11.71 20.53
CA VAL A 850 62.10 -11.95 19.73
C VAL A 850 63.15 -10.87 19.99
N ALA A 851 62.76 -9.59 19.96
CA ALA A 851 63.67 -8.47 20.24
C ALA A 851 64.27 -8.55 21.64
N SER A 852 63.46 -8.93 22.65
CA SER A 852 63.92 -9.08 24.03
C SER A 852 64.97 -10.19 24.17
N ILE A 853 64.67 -11.40 23.69
CA ILE A 853 65.60 -12.54 23.81
C ILE A 853 66.85 -12.37 22.94
N ASP A 854 66.72 -11.77 21.75
CA ASP A 854 67.88 -11.50 20.89
C ASP A 854 68.77 -10.42 21.51
N THR A 855 68.19 -9.34 22.06
CA THR A 855 68.98 -8.29 22.75
C THR A 855 69.72 -8.84 23.96
N MET A 856 69.08 -9.69 24.79
CA MET A 856 69.78 -10.31 25.93
C MET A 856 70.89 -11.25 25.45
N SER A 857 70.66 -12.03 24.40
CA SER A 857 71.69 -12.90 23.81
C SER A 857 72.88 -12.10 23.26
N ARG A 858 72.65 -10.96 22.61
CA ARG A 858 73.73 -10.08 22.13
C ARG A 858 74.45 -9.38 23.29
N PHE A 859 73.74 -8.97 24.35
CA PHE A 859 74.33 -8.46 25.58
C PHE A 859 75.29 -9.48 26.22
N TYR A 860 74.83 -10.70 26.52
CA TYR A 860 75.66 -11.71 27.18
C TYR A 860 76.85 -12.11 26.30
N ARG A 861 76.66 -12.37 24.99
CA ARG A 861 77.75 -12.68 24.07
C ARG A 861 78.83 -11.58 24.01
N ASP A 862 78.42 -10.32 23.89
CA ASP A 862 79.36 -9.19 23.82
C ASP A 862 80.11 -9.01 25.17
N HIS A 863 79.42 -9.23 26.29
CA HIS A 863 80.00 -9.21 27.63
C HIS A 863 81.01 -10.34 27.84
N ILE A 864 80.64 -11.58 27.50
CA ILE A 864 81.53 -12.77 27.54
C ILE A 864 82.78 -12.53 26.70
N ALA A 865 82.65 -11.92 25.52
CA ALA A 865 83.81 -11.61 24.68
C ALA A 865 84.80 -10.63 25.35
N GLN A 866 84.31 -9.73 26.21
CA GLN A 866 85.09 -8.75 26.97
C GLN A 866 85.70 -9.30 28.29
N ILE A 867 85.23 -10.44 28.81
CA ILE A 867 85.83 -11.10 29.99
C ILE A 867 87.30 -11.45 29.72
N ASP A 868 88.22 -10.92 30.54
CA ASP A 868 89.62 -11.31 30.53
C ASP A 868 89.81 -12.58 31.38
N THR A 869 90.16 -13.68 30.72
CA THR A 869 90.27 -15.01 31.34
C THR A 869 91.63 -15.27 32.00
N ARG A 870 92.63 -14.38 31.78
CA ARG A 870 94.00 -14.54 32.27
C ARG A 870 94.52 -13.36 33.09
N GLY A 871 93.96 -12.16 32.91
CA GLY A 871 94.24 -11.00 33.77
C GLY A 871 93.66 -11.11 35.19
N GLY A 872 92.84 -12.14 35.45
CA GLY A 872 92.12 -12.32 36.72
C GLY A 872 90.80 -11.55 36.78
N LEU A 873 89.88 -11.99 37.64
CA LEU A 873 88.59 -11.29 37.84
C LEU A 873 88.69 -10.14 38.85
N GLY A 874 89.62 -10.21 39.80
CA GLY A 874 90.12 -9.09 40.60
C GLY A 874 89.21 -8.61 41.73
N GLY A 875 88.33 -9.46 42.26
CA GLY A 875 87.47 -9.11 43.40
C GLY A 875 86.45 -8.00 43.11
N THR A 876 86.07 -7.86 41.84
CA THR A 876 85.44 -6.64 41.30
C THR A 876 83.90 -6.67 41.29
N LEU A 877 83.26 -5.49 41.31
CA LEU A 877 81.79 -5.36 41.21
C LEU A 877 81.40 -4.18 40.31
N ALA A 878 80.50 -4.38 39.35
CA ALA A 878 80.09 -3.36 38.40
C ALA A 878 78.63 -2.89 38.59
N LEU A 879 78.40 -1.57 38.60
CA LEU A 879 77.08 -0.96 38.42
C LEU A 879 76.99 -0.47 36.96
N ILE A 880 76.56 -1.37 36.08
CA ILE A 880 76.51 -1.16 34.64
C ILE A 880 75.23 -0.37 34.27
N GLY A 881 75.25 0.97 34.42
CA GLY A 881 74.19 1.83 33.89
C GLY A 881 74.03 3.17 34.62
N LYS A 882 72.80 3.72 34.60
CA LYS A 882 72.37 4.88 35.42
C LYS A 882 71.54 4.40 36.62
N PRO A 883 72.13 4.06 37.77
CA PRO A 883 71.42 3.31 38.81
C PRO A 883 70.33 4.16 39.48
N VAL A 884 70.57 5.45 39.70
CA VAL A 884 69.63 6.34 40.40
C VAL A 884 68.35 6.58 39.60
N GLN A 885 68.45 6.82 38.28
CA GLN A 885 67.25 7.05 37.43
C GLN A 885 66.46 5.76 37.16
N VAL A 886 67.14 4.61 37.05
CA VAL A 886 66.46 3.31 36.95
C VAL A 886 65.84 2.92 38.30
N ALA A 887 66.51 3.15 39.43
CA ALA A 887 65.95 2.92 40.75
C ALA A 887 64.73 3.81 41.02
N SER A 888 64.74 5.09 40.64
CA SER A 888 63.54 5.95 40.78
C SER A 888 62.36 5.51 39.91
N LEU A 889 62.61 4.85 38.77
CA LEU A 889 61.56 4.28 37.92
C LEU A 889 61.07 2.90 38.39
N MET A 890 61.96 2.09 38.98
CA MET A 890 61.62 0.78 39.53
C MET A 890 60.95 0.88 40.91
N ALA A 891 61.25 1.93 41.69
CA ALA A 891 60.62 2.19 42.99
C ALA A 891 59.15 2.64 42.86
N SER A 892 58.77 3.30 41.77
CA SER A 892 57.39 3.76 41.53
C SER A 892 56.40 2.65 41.14
N ASP A 893 56.87 1.51 40.64
CA ASP A 893 56.05 0.39 40.15
C ASP A 893 56.06 -0.85 41.09
N LEU A 894 56.76 -0.80 42.23
CA LEU A 894 56.84 -1.91 43.19
C LEU A 894 55.76 -1.83 44.29
N PRO A 895 54.87 -2.83 44.42
CA PRO A 895 53.87 -2.85 45.49
C PRO A 895 54.51 -2.98 46.89
N GLY A 896 54.44 -1.92 47.69
CA GLY A 896 54.87 -1.91 49.10
C GLY A 896 56.13 -1.12 49.42
N GLY A 897 56.73 -0.39 48.47
CA GLY A 897 57.81 0.56 48.76
C GLY A 897 57.31 1.74 49.59
N GLN A 898 57.80 1.89 50.83
CA GLN A 898 57.58 3.11 51.62
C GLN A 898 58.49 4.25 51.14
N ASP A 899 58.02 5.50 51.27
CA ASP A 899 58.85 6.69 51.14
C ASP A 899 60.11 6.59 52.02
N THR A 900 61.27 6.79 51.41
CA THR A 900 62.52 7.08 52.15
C THR A 900 63.37 8.08 51.35
N MET A 901 62.85 9.30 51.21
CA MET A 901 63.72 10.46 50.99
C MET A 901 64.58 10.65 52.24
N SER A 902 65.87 10.32 52.13
CA SER A 902 66.88 10.65 53.13
C SER A 902 68.12 11.20 52.43
N ASP A 903 68.78 12.12 53.12
CA ASP A 903 69.85 12.99 52.64
C ASP A 903 71.04 12.23 52.04
N SER A 904 71.71 12.82 51.05
CA SER A 904 72.84 12.23 50.33
C SER A 904 74.13 12.28 51.16
N SER A 905 74.12 11.57 52.27
CA SER A 905 75.34 11.15 52.97
C SER A 905 76.18 10.23 52.07
N GLY A 906 77.51 10.40 52.14
CA GLY A 906 78.43 9.95 51.09
C GLY A 906 78.46 8.43 50.84
N THR A 907 78.79 8.04 49.61
CA THR A 907 78.92 6.63 49.19
C THR A 907 80.02 5.92 49.99
N VAL A 908 79.65 5.18 51.04
CA VAL A 908 80.58 4.42 51.88
C VAL A 908 81.09 3.19 51.12
N LEU A 909 82.28 3.30 50.55
CA LEU A 909 83.04 2.16 50.05
C LEU A 909 83.49 1.29 51.24
N GLN A 910 83.06 0.03 51.29
CA GLN A 910 83.62 -0.98 52.19
C GLN A 910 84.40 -2.00 51.37
N GLN A 911 85.71 -2.08 51.64
CA GLN A 911 86.67 -2.93 50.93
C GLN A 911 86.50 -4.42 51.30
N GLY A 912 86.91 -5.33 50.41
CA GLY A 912 87.01 -6.77 50.70
C GLY A 912 85.68 -7.55 50.74
N ARG A 913 84.79 -7.35 49.76
CA ARG A 913 83.45 -8.00 49.69
C ARG A 913 83.32 -9.16 48.69
N LEU A 914 84.26 -9.34 47.75
CA LEU A 914 84.34 -10.47 46.83
C LEU A 914 85.79 -11.00 46.77
N PRO A 915 86.03 -12.32 46.64
CA PRO A 915 87.38 -12.86 46.45
C PRO A 915 87.98 -12.50 45.09
N ASP A 916 89.30 -12.46 45.00
CA ASP A 916 90.07 -12.14 43.78
C ASP A 916 89.70 -13.01 42.56
N ASP A 917 89.24 -14.24 42.79
CA ASP A 917 88.76 -15.18 41.77
C ASP A 917 87.29 -14.95 41.34
N MET A 918 86.67 -13.83 41.74
CA MET A 918 85.29 -13.45 41.40
C MET A 918 85.16 -12.02 40.84
N SER A 919 84.07 -11.83 40.10
CA SER A 919 83.62 -10.55 39.52
C SER A 919 82.07 -10.48 39.60
N GLY A 920 81.49 -9.29 39.46
CA GLY A 920 80.04 -9.10 39.42
C GLY A 920 79.63 -7.88 38.61
N PHE A 921 78.36 -7.82 38.18
CA PHE A 921 77.83 -6.68 37.42
C PHE A 921 76.32 -6.44 37.62
N ILE A 922 75.82 -5.24 37.28
CA ILE A 922 74.41 -4.82 37.36
C ILE A 922 74.07 -3.97 36.13
N ALA A 923 73.71 -4.60 35.02
CA ALA A 923 73.53 -4.00 33.70
C ALA A 923 72.26 -3.18 33.49
N GLY A 924 72.29 -2.36 32.42
CA GLY A 924 71.27 -1.40 32.05
C GLY A 924 71.46 -0.92 30.60
N GLY A 925 70.38 -0.84 29.83
CA GLY A 925 70.41 -0.33 28.46
C GLY A 925 69.03 -0.01 27.89
N TYR A 926 69.01 0.78 26.80
CA TYR A 926 67.82 1.15 26.05
C TYR A 926 67.74 0.37 24.74
N ILE A 927 66.52 0.09 24.27
CA ILE A 927 66.19 -0.65 23.05
C ILE A 927 65.32 0.25 22.19
N ASP A 928 65.68 0.44 20.92
CA ASP A 928 64.84 1.08 19.88
C ASP A 928 64.67 0.09 18.72
N GLY A 929 63.49 -0.01 18.13
CA GLY A 929 63.23 -1.01 17.12
C GLY A 929 61.94 -0.87 16.32
N LYS A 930 61.90 -1.69 15.28
CA LYS A 930 60.75 -1.83 14.39
C LYS A 930 60.62 -3.28 13.95
N SER A 931 59.38 -3.72 13.74
CA SER A 931 59.09 -5.00 13.11
C SER A 931 58.20 -4.81 11.89
N ARG A 932 57.93 -5.89 11.17
CA ARG A 932 56.99 -5.89 10.05
C ARG A 932 55.56 -6.00 10.56
N SER A 933 54.68 -5.11 10.14
CA SER A 933 53.26 -5.14 10.51
C SER A 933 52.55 -6.40 10.01
N MET A 934 51.44 -6.75 10.67
CA MET A 934 50.56 -7.87 10.32
C MET A 934 50.21 -7.90 8.81
N PRO A 935 50.64 -8.94 8.06
CA PRO A 935 50.34 -9.05 6.63
C PRO A 935 48.86 -9.20 6.32
N GLY A 936 48.45 -8.84 5.10
CA GLY A 936 47.07 -9.04 4.63
C GLY A 936 46.01 -8.14 5.28
N THR A 937 46.43 -7.09 5.99
CA THR A 937 45.56 -6.08 6.62
C THR A 937 45.42 -4.84 5.72
N ASN A 938 44.26 -4.18 5.80
CA ASN A 938 44.01 -2.89 5.14
C ASN A 938 43.56 -1.83 6.18
N PRO A 939 44.14 -0.61 6.21
CA PRO A 939 45.43 -0.26 5.60
C PRO A 939 46.55 -1.14 6.17
N PHE A 940 47.50 -1.51 5.31
CA PHE A 940 48.69 -2.25 5.73
C PHE A 940 49.64 -1.32 6.50
N GLY A 941 50.08 -1.75 7.68
CA GLY A 941 50.87 -0.90 8.58
C GLY A 941 52.31 -0.62 8.13
N GLY A 942 52.87 -1.44 7.24
CA GLY A 942 54.28 -1.37 6.85
C GLY A 942 55.20 -1.88 7.96
N HIS A 943 55.44 -1.01 8.95
CA HIS A 943 56.25 -1.32 10.12
C HIS A 943 55.53 -0.94 11.43
N ASP A 944 55.59 -1.86 12.39
CA ASP A 944 55.23 -1.59 13.78
C ASP A 944 56.48 -1.04 14.50
N LYS A 945 56.31 -0.16 15.48
CA LYS A 945 57.42 0.43 16.26
C LYS A 945 57.39 -0.02 17.70
N PHE A 946 58.55 -0.20 18.29
CA PHE A 946 58.70 -0.52 19.70
C PHE A 946 59.97 0.08 20.29
N ASP A 947 59.94 0.39 21.57
CA ASP A 947 61.11 0.75 22.35
C ASP A 947 61.06 0.09 23.74
N GLY A 948 62.09 0.29 24.56
CA GLY A 948 62.15 -0.33 25.86
C GLY A 948 63.48 -0.18 26.58
N TYR A 949 63.59 -0.84 27.73
CA TYR A 949 64.83 -0.92 28.49
C TYR A 949 65.07 -2.32 29.02
N PHE A 950 66.32 -2.61 29.36
CA PHE A 950 66.69 -3.81 30.11
C PHE A 950 67.59 -3.48 31.29
N ALA A 951 67.63 -4.39 32.25
CA ALA A 951 68.64 -4.44 33.31
C ALA A 951 69.05 -5.90 33.59
N ALA A 952 70.30 -6.16 33.97
CA ALA A 952 70.78 -7.53 34.24
C ALA A 952 71.89 -7.62 35.29
N VAL A 953 71.60 -8.16 36.48
CA VAL A 953 72.59 -8.40 37.54
C VAL A 953 73.28 -9.75 37.34
N GLY A 954 74.59 -9.86 37.60
CA GLY A 954 75.35 -11.10 37.44
C GLY A 954 76.56 -11.21 38.35
N LEU A 955 77.02 -12.45 38.52
CA LEU A 955 78.22 -12.84 39.26
C LEU A 955 79.03 -13.84 38.43
N GLU A 956 80.35 -13.74 38.54
CA GLU A 956 81.35 -14.48 37.76
C GLU A 956 82.38 -15.09 38.71
N LYS A 957 82.91 -16.27 38.36
CA LYS A 957 84.00 -16.93 39.06
C LYS A 957 85.00 -17.55 38.09
N GLN A 958 86.29 -17.41 38.38
CA GLN A 958 87.36 -18.00 37.59
C GLN A 958 87.41 -19.52 37.81
N ALA A 959 87.61 -20.27 36.74
CA ALA A 959 87.45 -21.72 36.66
C ALA A 959 88.71 -22.37 36.06
N GLY A 960 89.83 -22.21 36.78
CA GLY A 960 91.17 -22.61 36.31
C GLY A 960 91.81 -21.58 35.36
N GLU A 961 93.00 -21.91 34.85
CA GLU A 961 93.74 -21.03 33.94
C GLU A 961 92.98 -20.83 32.62
N GLY A 962 92.60 -19.58 32.32
CA GLY A 962 91.87 -19.26 31.09
C GLY A 962 90.38 -19.62 31.11
N GLY A 963 89.81 -20.05 32.24
CA GLY A 963 88.38 -20.39 32.38
C GLY A 963 87.61 -19.40 33.25
N VAL A 964 86.37 -19.06 32.87
CA VAL A 964 85.41 -18.30 33.68
C VAL A 964 84.01 -18.88 33.50
N ILE A 965 83.25 -18.98 34.60
CA ILE A 965 81.81 -19.30 34.62
C ILE A 965 81.06 -18.17 35.34
N GLY A 966 79.84 -17.87 34.92
CA GLY A 966 79.01 -16.86 35.57
C GLY A 966 77.52 -17.12 35.46
N PHE A 967 76.76 -16.49 36.34
CA PHE A 967 75.30 -16.53 36.37
C PHE A 967 74.76 -15.10 36.44
N SER A 968 73.60 -14.87 35.82
CA SER A 968 72.95 -13.55 35.78
C SER A 968 71.43 -13.67 35.78
N PHE A 969 70.76 -12.69 36.36
CA PHE A 969 69.32 -12.47 36.25
C PHE A 969 69.07 -11.15 35.50
N SER A 970 68.18 -11.19 34.52
CA SER A 970 67.83 -10.07 33.65
C SER A 970 66.33 -9.80 33.61
N TYR A 971 65.98 -8.53 33.48
CA TYR A 971 64.65 -8.02 33.22
C TYR A 971 64.70 -7.15 31.95
N THR A 972 63.79 -7.37 31.01
CA THR A 972 63.59 -6.50 29.83
C THR A 972 62.13 -6.09 29.75
N ASN A 973 61.89 -4.80 29.51
CA ASN A 973 60.57 -4.19 29.39
C ASN A 973 60.50 -3.47 28.04
N THR A 974 59.52 -3.82 27.21
CA THR A 974 59.30 -3.23 25.88
C THR A 974 57.83 -2.86 25.70
N ASP A 975 57.55 -1.72 25.08
CA ASP A 975 56.21 -1.30 24.64
C ASP A 975 56.26 -0.98 23.15
N GLY A 976 55.13 -1.07 22.45
CA GLY A 976 55.08 -0.79 21.04
C GLY A 976 53.67 -0.52 20.53
N THR A 977 53.62 0.16 19.38
CA THR A 977 52.38 0.49 18.67
C THR A 977 52.45 0.05 17.22
N THR A 978 51.38 -0.58 16.74
CA THR A 978 51.28 -1.10 15.37
C THR A 978 51.12 0.01 14.33
N GLY A 979 51.70 -0.20 13.15
CA GLY A 979 51.53 0.65 11.98
C GLY A 979 50.10 0.58 11.40
N GLY A 980 49.70 1.63 10.69
CA GLY A 980 48.35 1.72 10.10
C GLY A 980 47.30 2.05 11.16
N ILE A 981 46.53 1.05 11.59
CA ILE A 981 45.59 1.20 12.72
C ILE A 981 46.35 0.90 14.02
N ALA A 982 46.45 1.90 14.91
CA ALA A 982 47.19 1.82 16.15
C ALA A 982 46.54 0.86 17.17
N GLN A 983 47.26 -0.20 17.51
CA GLN A 983 47.01 -1.13 18.62
C GLN A 983 48.32 -1.26 19.40
N ARG A 984 48.25 -1.61 20.70
CA ARG A 984 49.45 -1.71 21.54
C ARG A 984 49.76 -3.14 21.97
N ALA A 985 51.04 -3.40 22.16
CA ALA A 985 51.54 -4.57 22.88
C ALA A 985 52.67 -4.14 23.82
N LYS A 986 52.74 -4.79 24.99
CA LYS A 986 53.84 -4.66 25.96
C LYS A 986 54.42 -6.05 26.24
N GLY A 987 55.74 -6.15 26.34
CA GLY A 987 56.48 -7.39 26.60
C GLY A 987 57.45 -7.23 27.76
N GLU A 988 57.32 -8.08 28.77
CA GLU A 988 58.12 -8.09 30.01
C GLU A 988 58.82 -9.45 30.14
N LEU A 989 60.13 -9.50 29.88
CA LEU A 989 60.96 -10.71 29.99
C LEU A 989 61.68 -10.74 31.33
N PHE A 990 61.52 -11.84 32.08
CA PHE A 990 62.30 -12.16 33.28
C PHE A 990 63.13 -13.42 33.01
N GLN A 991 64.46 -13.34 33.04
CA GLN A 991 65.33 -14.40 32.51
C GLN A 991 66.59 -14.60 33.36
N GLY A 992 66.83 -15.82 33.81
CA GLY A 992 68.10 -16.27 34.38
C GLY A 992 69.01 -16.85 33.29
N THR A 993 70.31 -16.54 33.33
CA THR A 993 71.31 -16.96 32.35
C THR A 993 72.56 -17.49 33.04
N LEU A 994 72.94 -18.73 32.73
CA LEU A 994 74.25 -19.31 33.02
C LEU A 994 75.15 -19.14 31.79
N TYR A 995 76.40 -18.72 31.96
CA TYR A 995 77.35 -18.52 30.85
C TYR A 995 78.77 -18.89 31.25
N GLY A 996 79.64 -19.06 30.26
CA GLY A 996 81.05 -19.37 30.49
C GLY A 996 81.94 -19.18 29.27
N LYS A 997 83.25 -19.11 29.54
CA LYS A 997 84.32 -18.89 28.56
C LYS A 997 85.55 -19.71 28.93
N LEU A 998 86.19 -20.31 27.94
CA LEU A 998 87.46 -21.01 28.06
C LEU A 998 88.40 -20.55 26.94
N GLU A 999 89.59 -20.10 27.28
CA GLU A 999 90.57 -19.55 26.34
C GLU A 999 91.91 -20.27 26.48
N THR A 1000 92.15 -21.26 25.63
CA THR A 1000 93.37 -22.08 25.62
C THR A 1000 94.61 -21.24 25.33
N ALA A 1001 95.79 -21.64 25.84
CA ALA A 1001 97.06 -20.93 25.63
C ALA A 1001 97.34 -20.56 24.15
N SER A 1002 96.86 -21.39 23.21
CA SER A 1002 96.99 -21.16 21.76
C SER A 1002 96.08 -20.06 21.16
N GLY A 1003 95.17 -19.47 21.94
CA GLY A 1003 94.17 -18.50 21.46
C GLY A 1003 92.85 -19.12 20.94
N ILE A 1004 92.64 -20.44 21.05
CA ILE A 1004 91.29 -21.01 20.80
C ILE A 1004 90.37 -20.63 21.97
N VAL A 1005 89.23 -20.03 21.64
CA VAL A 1005 88.16 -19.62 22.56
C VAL A 1005 86.95 -20.52 22.35
N LEU A 1006 86.43 -21.08 23.44
CA LEU A 1006 85.11 -21.71 23.53
C LEU A 1006 84.25 -20.84 24.45
N ASP A 1007 83.05 -20.47 24.00
CA ASP A 1007 82.09 -19.69 24.78
C ASP A 1007 80.69 -20.34 24.76
N THR A 1008 79.92 -20.14 25.82
CA THR A 1008 78.58 -20.71 25.96
C THR A 1008 77.67 -19.86 26.85
N GLN A 1009 76.38 -19.86 26.54
CA GLN A 1009 75.32 -19.32 27.37
C GLN A 1009 74.06 -20.20 27.29
N PHE A 1010 73.38 -20.38 28.42
CA PHE A 1010 72.06 -21.00 28.54
C PHE A 1010 71.17 -20.11 29.39
N SER A 1011 70.01 -19.73 28.87
CA SER A 1011 69.06 -18.83 29.49
C SER A 1011 67.66 -19.46 29.57
N ALA A 1012 67.00 -19.31 30.72
CA ALA A 1012 65.61 -19.73 30.91
C ALA A 1012 64.83 -18.61 31.62
N GLY A 1013 63.56 -18.41 31.24
CA GLY A 1013 62.78 -17.29 31.74
C GLY A 1013 61.30 -17.35 31.37
N ALA A 1014 60.58 -16.29 31.74
CA ALA A 1014 59.18 -16.06 31.40
C ALA A 1014 59.02 -14.73 30.67
N PHE A 1015 58.27 -14.72 29.57
CA PHE A 1015 57.89 -13.53 28.82
C PHE A 1015 56.39 -13.28 29.01
N VAL A 1016 56.08 -12.25 29.80
CA VAL A 1016 54.71 -11.77 30.03
C VAL A 1016 54.37 -10.77 28.95
N ALA A 1017 53.37 -11.10 28.13
CA ALA A 1017 52.89 -10.23 27.06
C ALA A 1017 51.48 -9.71 27.37
N LYS A 1018 51.25 -8.42 27.10
CA LYS A 1018 49.96 -7.74 27.28
C LYS A 1018 49.59 -7.04 25.98
N THR A 1019 48.35 -7.18 25.50
CA THR A 1019 47.84 -6.53 24.29
C THR A 1019 46.66 -5.62 24.64
N ASP A 1020 46.53 -4.49 23.94
CA ASP A 1020 45.46 -3.51 24.15
C ASP A 1020 44.98 -2.95 22.79
N ARG A 1021 43.76 -3.28 22.42
CA ARG A 1021 43.16 -3.04 21.10
C ARG A 1021 41.86 -2.24 21.25
N ASN A 1022 41.91 -0.94 20.96
CA ASN A 1022 40.70 -0.16 20.72
C ASN A 1022 40.20 -0.44 19.30
N VAL A 1023 39.01 -1.00 19.16
CA VAL A 1023 38.38 -1.35 17.87
C VAL A 1023 36.98 -0.77 17.75
N GLY A 1024 36.65 -0.25 16.57
CA GLY A 1024 35.28 0.17 16.24
C GLY A 1024 34.48 -1.01 15.68
N PHE A 1025 33.27 -1.22 16.21
CA PHE A 1025 32.35 -2.25 15.77
C PHE A 1025 30.94 -1.65 15.62
N VAL A 1026 30.53 -1.39 14.37
CA VAL A 1026 29.21 -0.81 14.03
C VAL A 1026 28.87 0.44 14.85
N GLY A 1027 29.81 1.38 14.93
CA GLY A 1027 29.67 2.64 15.69
C GLY A 1027 30.02 2.55 17.18
N THR A 1028 30.00 1.36 17.79
CA THR A 1028 30.41 1.15 19.18
C THR A 1028 31.91 0.91 19.29
N SER A 1029 32.60 1.58 20.21
CA SER A 1029 34.03 1.35 20.47
C SER A 1029 34.23 0.31 21.59
N TYR A 1030 34.99 -0.74 21.31
CA TYR A 1030 35.40 -1.76 22.27
C TYR A 1030 36.89 -1.67 22.57
N ARG A 1031 37.29 -1.87 23.82
CA ARG A 1031 38.69 -2.00 24.25
C ARG A 1031 38.97 -3.43 24.66
N LEU A 1032 39.61 -4.18 23.78
CA LEU A 1032 39.94 -5.60 23.95
C LEU A 1032 41.35 -5.71 24.55
N ARG A 1033 41.52 -6.50 25.61
CA ARG A 1033 42.81 -6.72 26.27
C ARG A 1033 43.11 -8.19 26.48
N GLY A 1034 44.26 -8.65 25.97
CA GLY A 1034 44.79 -9.99 26.22
C GLY A 1034 46.02 -9.95 27.12
N THR A 1035 46.24 -11.04 27.85
CA THR A 1035 47.49 -11.33 28.59
C THR A 1035 47.93 -12.76 28.26
N ASP A 1036 49.23 -12.96 28.11
CA ASP A 1036 49.87 -14.24 27.78
C ASP A 1036 51.18 -14.38 28.58
N ASN A 1037 51.56 -15.60 28.96
CA ASN A 1037 52.70 -15.89 29.84
C ASN A 1037 53.52 -17.03 29.22
N ALA A 1038 54.50 -16.67 28.37
CA ALA A 1038 55.27 -17.64 27.59
C ALA A 1038 56.55 -18.09 28.30
N LEU A 1039 56.88 -19.39 28.25
CA LEU A 1039 58.20 -19.89 28.64
C LEU A 1039 59.24 -19.46 27.60
N THR A 1040 60.37 -18.90 28.02
CA THR A 1040 61.52 -18.63 27.14
C THR A 1040 62.70 -19.52 27.49
N VAL A 1041 63.33 -20.10 26.46
CA VAL A 1041 64.59 -20.85 26.59
C VAL A 1041 65.51 -20.43 25.44
N VAL A 1042 66.78 -20.14 25.76
CA VAL A 1042 67.80 -19.77 24.77
C VAL A 1042 69.10 -20.48 25.12
N SER A 1043 69.85 -20.93 24.11
CA SER A 1043 71.20 -21.46 24.29
C SER A 1043 72.07 -21.10 23.10
N GLU A 1044 73.24 -20.46 23.30
CA GLU A 1044 74.24 -20.20 22.25
C GLU A 1044 75.59 -20.81 22.65
N VAL A 1045 76.21 -21.55 21.73
CA VAL A 1045 77.58 -22.10 21.89
C VAL A 1045 78.45 -21.57 20.76
N GLY A 1046 79.58 -20.95 21.11
CA GLY A 1046 80.53 -20.34 20.18
C GLY A 1046 81.92 -20.96 20.24
N LEU A 1047 82.56 -21.07 19.07
CA LEU A 1047 83.95 -21.49 18.91
C LEU A 1047 84.68 -20.44 18.06
N GLY A 1048 85.84 -19.97 18.52
CA GLY A 1048 86.63 -18.97 17.82
C GLY A 1048 88.14 -19.13 18.03
N LYS A 1049 88.89 -18.34 17.27
CA LYS A 1049 90.36 -18.31 17.32
C LYS A 1049 90.84 -16.86 17.41
N ALA A 1050 91.16 -16.40 18.61
CA ALA A 1050 91.81 -15.13 18.82
C ALA A 1050 93.28 -15.19 18.35
N PHE A 1051 93.71 -14.14 17.66
CA PHE A 1051 95.10 -13.86 17.32
C PHE A 1051 95.53 -12.59 18.04
N ASP A 1052 96.60 -12.67 18.83
CA ASP A 1052 97.14 -11.54 19.59
C ASP A 1052 97.92 -10.58 18.68
N LEU A 1053 97.45 -9.33 18.61
CA LEU A 1053 98.07 -8.18 17.96
C LEU A 1053 98.49 -7.14 19.03
N SER A 1054 99.17 -7.62 20.07
CA SER A 1054 99.57 -6.85 21.26
C SER A 1054 98.40 -6.24 22.05
N MET A 1055 97.98 -5.00 21.74
CA MET A 1055 96.89 -4.31 22.45
C MET A 1055 95.49 -4.75 21.99
N LEU A 1056 95.40 -5.52 20.90
CA LEU A 1056 94.15 -6.04 20.34
C LEU A 1056 94.24 -7.55 20.14
N LYS A 1057 93.15 -8.26 20.41
CA LYS A 1057 92.87 -9.60 19.90
C LYS A 1057 91.87 -9.47 18.76
N VAL A 1058 92.08 -10.18 17.66
CA VAL A 1058 91.09 -10.30 16.58
C VAL A 1058 90.98 -11.76 16.13
N GLY A 1059 89.79 -12.21 15.75
CA GLY A 1059 89.61 -13.61 15.38
C GLY A 1059 88.26 -13.93 14.72
N PRO A 1060 88.20 -14.98 13.88
CA PRO A 1060 86.93 -15.56 13.47
C PRO A 1060 86.25 -16.27 14.66
N ARG A 1061 84.92 -16.15 14.72
CA ARG A 1061 84.03 -16.92 15.59
C ARG A 1061 82.89 -17.51 14.76
N VAL A 1062 82.54 -18.75 15.04
CA VAL A 1062 81.28 -19.38 14.61
C VAL A 1062 80.46 -19.73 15.85
N SER A 1063 79.14 -19.64 15.78
CA SER A 1063 78.26 -20.12 16.85
C SER A 1063 76.96 -20.70 16.32
N MET A 1064 76.28 -21.48 17.16
CA MET A 1064 74.90 -21.89 16.95
C MET A 1064 74.07 -21.45 18.15
N ARG A 1065 72.95 -20.78 17.91
CA ARG A 1065 71.95 -20.42 18.93
C ARG A 1065 70.63 -21.14 18.66
N ALA A 1066 70.10 -21.83 19.66
CA ALA A 1066 68.70 -22.26 19.70
C ALA A 1066 67.90 -21.30 20.59
N SER A 1067 66.71 -20.90 20.15
CA SER A 1067 65.79 -20.04 20.88
C SER A 1067 64.36 -20.56 20.79
N HIS A 1068 63.64 -20.56 21.90
CA HIS A 1068 62.24 -20.96 22.04
C HIS A 1068 61.46 -19.90 22.83
N ILE A 1069 60.26 -19.54 22.35
CA ILE A 1069 59.23 -18.80 23.11
C ILE A 1069 57.93 -19.58 22.99
N GLY A 1070 57.55 -20.26 24.07
CA GLY A 1070 56.32 -21.02 24.18
C GLY A 1070 55.11 -20.12 24.41
N PHE A 1071 54.70 -19.38 23.38
CA PHE A 1071 53.41 -18.69 23.36
C PHE A 1071 52.27 -19.69 23.54
N GLY A 1072 51.15 -19.24 24.08
CA GLY A 1072 50.02 -20.10 24.41
C GLY A 1072 48.66 -19.52 24.08
N LYS A 1073 47.65 -20.11 24.71
CA LYS A 1073 46.24 -19.71 24.56
C LYS A 1073 45.95 -18.50 25.42
N SER A 1074 45.41 -17.44 24.81
CA SER A 1074 44.97 -16.24 25.52
C SER A 1074 43.51 -15.89 25.19
N ILE A 1075 42.88 -15.14 26.10
CA ILE A 1075 41.49 -14.68 25.98
C ILE A 1075 41.48 -13.16 26.10
N GLU A 1076 40.82 -12.48 25.17
CA GLU A 1076 40.61 -11.05 25.24
C GLU A 1076 39.42 -10.69 26.14
N ASN A 1077 39.64 -9.72 27.02
CA ASN A 1077 38.62 -9.14 27.89
C ASN A 1077 38.16 -7.81 27.28
N GLY A 1078 36.84 -7.58 27.22
CA GLY A 1078 36.24 -6.39 26.61
C GLY A 1078 34.84 -6.61 26.03
N GLY A 1079 34.43 -7.86 25.82
CA GLY A 1079 33.13 -8.22 25.25
C GLY A 1079 33.04 -7.97 23.73
N GLY A 1080 31.83 -8.10 23.17
CA GLY A 1080 31.58 -7.89 21.75
C GLY A 1080 32.50 -8.74 20.85
N PRO A 1081 33.33 -8.14 19.98
CA PRO A 1081 34.20 -8.84 19.02
C PRO A 1081 35.50 -9.41 19.63
N ALA A 1082 35.56 -9.63 20.94
CA ALA A 1082 36.72 -10.21 21.64
C ALA A 1082 37.10 -11.59 21.08
N LEU A 1083 38.41 -11.86 21.00
CA LEU A 1083 38.95 -13.14 20.53
C LEU A 1083 39.42 -14.07 21.67
N PHE A 1084 39.19 -15.36 21.48
CA PHE A 1084 40.08 -16.42 21.97
C PHE A 1084 41.20 -16.59 20.93
N VAL A 1085 42.45 -16.57 21.37
CA VAL A 1085 43.65 -16.66 20.54
C VAL A 1085 44.41 -17.94 20.89
N ASP A 1086 44.80 -18.68 19.86
CA ASP A 1086 45.52 -19.96 19.94
C ASP A 1086 46.78 -19.84 19.08
N ARG A 1087 47.95 -19.97 19.70
CA ARG A 1087 49.22 -19.53 19.11
C ARG A 1087 50.32 -20.57 19.30
N ASP A 1088 50.99 -20.91 18.20
CA ASP A 1088 52.15 -21.79 18.19
C ASP A 1088 53.39 -21.10 18.83
N SER A 1089 54.36 -21.91 19.25
CA SER A 1089 55.64 -21.42 19.74
C SER A 1089 56.47 -20.73 18.64
N PHE A 1090 57.29 -19.77 19.06
CA PHE A 1090 58.38 -19.27 18.23
C PHE A 1090 59.62 -20.11 18.49
N ASP A 1091 60.09 -20.80 17.45
CA ASP A 1091 61.28 -21.65 17.48
C ASP A 1091 62.29 -21.22 16.42
N SER A 1092 63.56 -21.13 16.82
CA SER A 1092 64.63 -20.52 16.02
C SER A 1092 65.94 -21.27 16.23
N LEU A 1093 66.67 -21.54 15.13
CA LEU A 1093 67.98 -22.21 15.17
C LEU A 1093 68.94 -21.46 14.26
N GLN A 1094 69.76 -20.61 14.85
CA GLN A 1094 70.55 -19.60 14.17
C GLN A 1094 72.03 -20.01 14.12
N GLY A 1095 72.55 -20.26 12.91
CA GLY A 1095 73.99 -20.34 12.68
C GLY A 1095 74.59 -18.94 12.53
N ARG A 1096 75.74 -18.70 13.14
CA ARG A 1096 76.51 -17.44 13.03
C ARG A 1096 77.92 -17.72 12.53
N ALA A 1097 78.41 -16.84 11.66
CA ALA A 1097 79.82 -16.77 11.29
C ALA A 1097 80.24 -15.29 11.25
N GLY A 1098 81.34 -14.95 11.93
CA GLY A 1098 81.72 -13.55 12.11
C GLY A 1098 83.17 -13.35 12.53
N LEU A 1099 83.51 -12.07 12.68
CA LEU A 1099 84.77 -11.60 13.28
C LEU A 1099 84.48 -10.97 14.64
N VAL A 1100 85.36 -11.21 15.60
CA VAL A 1100 85.34 -10.60 16.93
C VAL A 1100 86.70 -9.92 17.20
N LEU A 1101 86.66 -8.75 17.81
CA LEU A 1101 87.80 -7.94 18.22
C LEU A 1101 87.61 -7.52 19.68
N SER A 1102 88.66 -7.66 20.50
CA SER A 1102 88.68 -7.19 21.89
C SER A 1102 90.05 -6.64 22.29
N GLY A 1103 90.09 -5.51 22.98
CA GLY A 1103 91.32 -4.82 23.39
C GLY A 1103 91.77 -5.11 24.83
N SER A 1104 93.04 -4.84 25.11
CA SER A 1104 93.69 -5.01 26.41
C SER A 1104 94.26 -3.68 26.96
N GLY A 1105 94.71 -3.67 28.22
CA GLY A 1105 95.26 -2.48 28.87
C GLY A 1105 94.20 -1.48 29.36
N SER A 1106 94.53 -0.19 29.36
CA SER A 1106 93.71 0.90 29.91
C SER A 1106 92.59 1.39 28.97
N PHE A 1107 92.62 1.00 27.69
CA PHE A 1107 91.66 1.38 26.66
C PHE A 1107 91.31 0.11 25.87
N ARG A 1108 90.13 -0.46 26.15
CA ARG A 1108 89.71 -1.77 25.62
C ARG A 1108 88.54 -1.61 24.66
N PRO A 1109 88.78 -1.35 23.36
CA PRO A 1109 87.73 -1.39 22.35
C PRO A 1109 87.21 -2.83 22.20
N TYR A 1110 85.94 -2.94 21.83
CA TYR A 1110 85.28 -4.20 21.46
C TYR A 1110 84.52 -3.99 20.16
N ALA A 1111 84.55 -4.99 19.26
CA ALA A 1111 83.66 -5.04 18.12
C ALA A 1111 83.38 -6.49 17.70
N ALA A 1112 82.19 -6.76 17.20
CA ALA A 1112 81.90 -7.98 16.46
C ALA A 1112 80.99 -7.71 15.26
N ALA A 1113 81.23 -8.43 14.17
CA ALA A 1113 80.40 -8.42 12.98
C ALA A 1113 80.11 -9.86 12.57
N ASN A 1114 78.82 -10.24 12.59
CA ASN A 1114 78.36 -11.61 12.36
C ASN A 1114 77.34 -11.63 11.23
N TYR A 1115 77.53 -12.52 10.26
CA TYR A 1115 76.44 -13.01 9.42
C TYR A 1115 75.65 -14.07 10.19
N VAL A 1116 74.33 -14.00 10.11
CA VAL A 1116 73.40 -14.91 10.79
C VAL A 1116 72.46 -15.55 9.78
N HIS A 1117 72.22 -16.86 9.91
CA HIS A 1117 71.24 -17.61 9.13
C HIS A 1117 70.34 -18.44 10.06
N ASP A 1118 69.02 -18.37 9.89
CA ASP A 1118 68.07 -19.14 10.70
C ASP A 1118 67.51 -20.35 9.95
N PHE A 1119 67.85 -21.55 10.42
CA PHE A 1119 67.42 -22.81 9.83
C PHE A 1119 65.92 -23.08 10.08
N GLN A 1120 65.32 -22.55 11.16
CA GLN A 1120 63.93 -22.83 11.52
C GLN A 1120 62.93 -21.86 10.90
N SER A 1121 61.74 -22.36 10.55
CA SER A 1121 60.66 -21.58 9.93
C SER A 1121 59.39 -21.71 10.78
N THR A 1122 59.05 -20.65 11.50
CA THR A 1122 57.81 -20.60 12.30
C THR A 1122 56.55 -20.48 11.44
N PRO A 1123 55.37 -20.92 11.94
CA PRO A 1123 54.09 -20.75 11.25
C PRO A 1123 53.77 -19.28 10.96
N GLY A 1124 53.51 -18.94 9.69
CA GLY A 1124 53.14 -17.60 9.25
C GLY A 1124 51.70 -17.18 9.60
N VAL A 1125 51.05 -17.88 10.54
CA VAL A 1125 49.66 -17.68 10.95
C VAL A 1125 49.48 -18.03 12.44
N PHE A 1126 48.38 -17.59 13.04
CA PHE A 1126 47.87 -18.07 14.32
C PHE A 1126 46.36 -18.31 14.23
N GLY A 1127 45.81 -19.10 15.16
CA GLY A 1127 44.38 -19.37 15.24
C GLY A 1127 43.65 -18.37 16.13
N ALA A 1128 42.45 -17.94 15.76
CA ALA A 1128 41.52 -17.31 16.68
C ALA A 1128 40.06 -17.66 16.41
N ASN A 1129 39.22 -17.58 17.44
CA ASN A 1129 37.76 -17.66 17.38
C ASN A 1129 37.17 -16.53 18.26
N PHE A 1130 35.88 -16.23 18.19
CA PHE A 1130 35.27 -15.31 19.14
C PHE A 1130 35.27 -15.93 20.56
N VAL A 1131 35.33 -15.10 21.61
CA VAL A 1131 35.13 -15.57 22.99
C VAL A 1131 33.71 -16.14 23.12
N GLY A 1132 33.60 -17.39 23.54
CA GLY A 1132 32.32 -18.13 23.55
C GLY A 1132 31.91 -18.70 22.19
N GLY A 1133 32.76 -18.62 21.17
CA GLY A 1133 32.56 -19.22 19.86
C GLY A 1133 32.74 -20.74 19.83
N ILE A 1134 32.22 -21.36 18.77
CA ILE A 1134 32.26 -22.80 18.49
C ILE A 1134 33.04 -23.12 17.21
N GLY A 1135 33.41 -24.38 17.03
CA GLY A 1135 34.11 -24.88 15.85
C GLY A 1135 35.61 -24.52 15.80
N PRO A 1136 36.31 -24.85 14.70
CA PRO A 1136 37.74 -24.57 14.54
C PRO A 1136 38.05 -23.07 14.53
N ASN A 1137 39.28 -22.75 14.91
CA ASN A 1137 39.84 -21.39 14.81
C ASN A 1137 39.98 -20.97 13.34
N ALA A 1138 39.70 -19.70 13.04
CA ALA A 1138 40.10 -19.08 11.79
C ALA A 1138 41.58 -18.64 11.85
N LEU A 1139 42.27 -18.68 10.72
CA LEU A 1139 43.69 -18.36 10.63
C LEU A 1139 43.92 -16.88 10.30
N PHE A 1140 44.68 -16.19 11.16
CA PHE A 1140 45.12 -14.81 10.97
C PHE A 1140 46.63 -14.77 10.70
N ALA A 1141 47.07 -13.93 9.77
CA ALA A 1141 48.48 -13.89 9.36
C ALA A 1141 49.42 -13.30 10.42
N LEU A 1142 50.63 -13.83 10.49
CA LEU A 1142 51.77 -13.26 11.22
C LEU A 1142 52.81 -12.73 10.23
N ALA A 1143 53.65 -11.80 10.69
CA ALA A 1143 54.86 -11.45 9.95
C ALA A 1143 55.82 -12.65 9.91
N GLY A 1144 56.20 -13.08 8.70
CA GLY A 1144 57.17 -14.15 8.51
C GLY A 1144 58.57 -13.74 8.99
N GLN A 1145 59.21 -14.65 9.72
CA GLN A 1145 60.60 -14.62 10.19
C GLN A 1145 61.59 -14.43 9.04
N ASP A 1146 62.62 -13.59 9.24
CA ASP A 1146 63.69 -13.41 8.26
C ASP A 1146 64.71 -14.54 8.39
N LYS A 1147 65.43 -14.81 7.30
CA LYS A 1147 66.33 -15.96 7.17
C LYS A 1147 67.80 -15.61 7.21
N ASN A 1148 68.16 -14.37 6.87
CA ASN A 1148 69.56 -13.94 6.79
C ASN A 1148 69.68 -12.49 7.24
N TRP A 1149 70.61 -12.18 8.15
CA TRP A 1149 70.89 -10.80 8.57
C TRP A 1149 72.33 -10.61 9.04
N GLY A 1150 72.74 -9.34 9.15
CA GLY A 1150 73.96 -8.96 9.87
C GLY A 1150 73.67 -8.57 11.32
N GLU A 1151 74.53 -8.95 12.24
CA GLU A 1151 74.63 -8.37 13.59
C GLU A 1151 75.96 -7.65 13.74
N ILE A 1152 75.92 -6.36 14.05
CA ILE A 1152 77.11 -5.56 14.37
C ILE A 1152 76.99 -5.08 15.81
N SER A 1153 78.00 -5.36 16.62
CA SER A 1153 78.18 -4.75 17.96
C SER A 1153 79.52 -4.04 18.03
N ALA A 1154 79.55 -2.90 18.74
CA ALA A 1154 80.76 -2.12 18.97
C ALA A 1154 80.71 -1.46 20.35
N GLY A 1155 81.86 -1.28 20.99
CA GLY A 1155 81.96 -0.65 22.29
C GLY A 1155 83.38 -0.34 22.71
N LEU A 1156 83.51 0.24 23.90
CA LEU A 1156 84.77 0.66 24.50
C LEU A 1156 84.65 0.59 26.02
N THR A 1157 85.58 -0.09 26.69
CA THR A 1157 85.84 0.08 28.12
C THR A 1157 87.07 0.96 28.32
N LEU A 1158 86.90 2.08 29.02
CA LEU A 1158 87.96 2.85 29.65
C LEU A 1158 88.25 2.22 31.01
N VAL A 1159 89.50 1.87 31.27
CA VAL A 1159 89.94 1.22 32.51
C VAL A 1159 90.68 2.21 33.40
N GLY A 1160 90.32 2.23 34.68
CA GLY A 1160 90.91 3.11 35.69
C GLY A 1160 91.31 2.35 36.96
N ASP A 1161 91.93 3.06 37.91
CA ASP A 1161 92.54 2.42 39.09
C ASP A 1161 91.50 1.80 40.03
N SER A 1162 90.39 2.49 40.27
CA SER A 1162 89.28 2.02 41.11
C SER A 1162 87.96 1.82 40.34
N VAL A 1163 87.87 2.35 39.11
CA VAL A 1163 86.64 2.37 38.30
C VAL A 1163 86.98 2.25 36.81
N ASP A 1164 86.41 1.25 36.15
CA ASP A 1164 86.30 1.18 34.70
C ASP A 1164 84.93 1.69 34.25
N ILE A 1165 84.81 2.24 33.04
CA ILE A 1165 83.54 2.64 32.42
C ILE A 1165 83.48 2.06 31.02
N SER A 1166 82.40 1.36 30.66
CA SER A 1166 82.19 0.91 29.28
C SER A 1166 80.95 1.50 28.65
N VAL A 1167 80.97 1.69 27.33
CA VAL A 1167 79.79 2.01 26.53
C VAL A 1167 79.78 1.14 25.29
N GLY A 1168 78.59 0.77 24.82
CA GLY A 1168 78.44 -0.01 23.59
C GLY A 1168 77.10 0.20 22.92
N ALA A 1169 77.07 -0.09 21.62
CA ALA A 1169 75.87 -0.16 20.82
C ALA A 1169 75.90 -1.44 19.98
N ASP A 1170 74.74 -2.02 19.73
CA ASP A 1170 74.58 -3.14 18.81
C ASP A 1170 73.32 -2.99 17.96
N THR A 1171 73.37 -3.54 16.73
CA THR A 1171 72.37 -3.29 15.69
C THR A 1171 72.23 -4.48 14.74
N THR A 1172 71.02 -4.65 14.20
CA THR A 1172 70.72 -5.60 13.12
C THR A 1172 70.74 -4.90 11.75
N VAL A 1173 71.41 -5.51 10.77
CA VAL A 1173 71.57 -5.00 9.40
C VAL A 1173 70.82 -5.89 8.41
N GLU A 1174 70.09 -5.27 7.47
CA GLU A 1174 69.20 -5.87 6.46
C GLU A 1174 68.03 -6.76 6.93
N ARG A 1175 67.91 -7.02 8.25
CA ARG A 1175 66.83 -7.80 8.85
C ARG A 1175 65.45 -7.16 8.65
N LYS A 1176 64.46 -7.92 8.16
CA LYS A 1176 63.13 -7.42 7.73
C LYS A 1176 61.96 -7.80 8.64
N ASP A 1177 62.09 -8.82 9.47
CA ASP A 1177 61.04 -9.28 10.41
C ASP A 1177 61.03 -8.45 11.69
N VAL A 1178 62.17 -8.34 12.37
CA VAL A 1178 62.39 -7.61 13.62
C VAL A 1178 63.78 -6.99 13.56
N SER A 1179 63.86 -5.67 13.42
CA SER A 1179 65.12 -4.92 13.41
C SER A 1179 65.20 -4.05 14.65
N ASN A 1180 66.26 -4.19 15.45
CA ASN A 1180 66.45 -3.40 16.66
C ASN A 1180 67.90 -2.91 16.82
N GLN A 1181 68.02 -1.83 17.58
CA GLN A 1181 69.27 -1.29 18.09
C GLN A 1181 69.21 -1.31 19.62
N SER A 1182 70.33 -1.53 20.27
CA SER A 1182 70.43 -1.43 21.73
C SER A 1182 71.68 -0.68 22.16
N TYR A 1183 71.50 0.20 23.15
CA TYR A 1183 72.52 1.08 23.69
C TYR A 1183 72.75 0.73 25.16
N LYS A 1184 73.98 0.36 25.52
CA LYS A 1184 74.33 -0.23 26.82
C LYS A 1184 75.52 0.51 27.45
N GLY A 1185 75.44 0.76 28.76
CA GLY A 1185 76.43 1.53 29.52
C GLY A 1185 76.85 0.81 30.81
N SER A 1186 78.13 0.87 31.14
CA SER A 1186 78.84 0.03 32.11
C SER A 1186 79.71 0.84 33.05
N ILE A 1187 79.79 0.48 34.33
CA ILE A 1187 80.75 1.02 35.30
C ILE A 1187 81.22 -0.14 36.19
N LYS A 1188 82.52 -0.44 36.27
CA LYS A 1188 83.09 -1.57 37.03
C LYS A 1188 84.03 -1.08 38.13
N PHE A 1189 83.64 -1.27 39.39
CA PHE A 1189 84.48 -0.94 40.55
C PHE A 1189 85.48 -2.05 40.84
N ARG A 1190 86.64 -1.63 41.33
CA ARG A 1190 87.74 -2.48 41.81
C ARG A 1190 87.94 -2.22 43.30
N PHE A 1191 88.20 -3.27 44.08
CA PHE A 1191 88.24 -3.25 45.55
C PHE A 1191 89.61 -3.68 46.07
#